data_AF-A0A7S2I1X7-F1
#
_entry.id   AF-A0A7S2I1X7-F1
#
_cell.length_a   1.000
_cell.length_b   1.000
_cell.length_c   1.000
_cell.angle_alpha   90.00
_cell.angle_beta   90.00
_cell.angle_gamma   90.00
#
_symmetry.space_group_name_H-M   'P 1'
#
loop_
_entity.id
_entity.type
_entity.pdbx_description
1 polymer ?
#
loop_
_entity_poly.entity_id
_entity_poly.type
_entity_poly.pdbx_seq_one_letter_code
_entity_poly.pdbx_strand_id
1 'polypeptide(L)'
;MKDGNLGSLWLMGTFLVIASTHQRHYATNASNITCGPGTKFNNYTETCQCDSATCQTSDFDTSKVYIAGIFDMLGFDWGQEIFDFTLRLLNDHNDGWHDDILNDGTEIIGTVADAGCDPGMSLPAYWDLKTNWGQPLHGVIGCRCSGATMAVARVAGLENVPVVSMASSSAQLSDVEDFPSFYRLVGADDARGQVGALVTLLQSFGWDRVSVISTDNQYTKDLAASFGNTWTGDIAHQHTVSIKPDGTVDESSVDQALDGVPVDDPRTNSRIIVLLAHHQHSFAILQQAQQRNFQPDTVFVGTAAWAGRFFGNDTNWMPDTPGYIGVVPYRNRDWEYDEFFRRLKEEQMRMGRDMMEELPDYAAETMVDSILALAKALSLVPRQDRYDGKKVLEELKTVNFQGVSGHVSFSPEGDRADPLYSVVNMAHKGKEWNYVGVVSSQSNSANYTLEDICWAEIGCQHSKAPSDKYPVPPTKLAAWAIAVMTIISVLVVALAVKYWRSHQKKKQLKSSISEMQKKMDAMKNIDSELLDLDKQVEDAKRRQASLILKRADLQEMPLTWSDSDETLVEVTPEDDQYWSVQNKLKETMDDAWISKIWRVQNTSLWTYYSFHKDRLTRIGIDHNERHVWHGTSSLDPSIIYNDQQDGFMMQFSNKGFWGRGIYFADKSSYSNSYSYKPSNQDQSERPGSAQGEREMFLAKLLVGNEIYMNRDESQAKAEECKRLTVPPADQHSGLKYNTVTGNTGGSQVWIVYENGRAYPDYLIRYYRGRRDSSRTPFKKREEAMRKSKKSIFEQALPEFKSIIAVPAPSNKVTWEYFDNGWKPYAKAAQTELEATYQAFIGTNNTGNHIVRVQGSEWTYEVDIRTMNQTNIEHSNRTKRDVRRNVAL
;
A
#
# COMPACT_ATOMS: atom_id res chain seq x y z
N MET A 1 2.07 77.40 -14.97
CA MET A 1 2.37 78.04 -13.67
C MET A 1 2.47 76.93 -12.64
N LYS A 2 3.71 76.55 -12.31
CA LYS A 2 4.34 76.58 -10.96
C LYS A 2 3.65 75.67 -9.95
N ASP A 3 4.31 74.82 -9.18
CA ASP A 3 5.66 74.26 -9.09
C ASP A 3 5.51 73.07 -8.12
N GLY A 4 6.24 71.97 -8.33
CA GLY A 4 6.13 70.79 -7.47
C GLY A 4 7.16 69.69 -7.78
N ASN A 5 8.43 70.10 -7.91
CA ASN A 5 9.67 69.32 -7.74
C ASN A 5 9.59 68.19 -6.69
N LEU A 6 10.43 67.14 -6.66
CA LEU A 6 11.47 66.52 -7.50
C LEU A 6 11.88 65.26 -6.70
N GLY A 7 12.16 64.13 -7.34
CA GLY A 7 12.65 62.94 -6.62
C GLY A 7 12.80 61.65 -7.42
N SER A 8 13.36 61.70 -8.63
CA SER A 8 14.10 60.60 -9.28
C SER A 8 15.30 60.17 -8.42
N LEU A 9 15.86 58.94 -8.37
CA LEU A 9 15.85 57.69 -9.16
C LEU A 9 16.60 56.65 -8.25
N TRP A 10 16.25 55.35 -8.13
CA TRP A 10 16.80 54.20 -8.89
C TRP A 10 16.11 52.91 -8.39
N LEU A 11 15.28 52.27 -9.24
CA LEU A 11 15.43 50.96 -9.90
C LEU A 11 15.62 49.68 -9.02
N MET A 12 14.56 48.87 -8.92
CA MET A 12 14.65 47.40 -8.98
C MET A 12 13.42 46.77 -9.67
N GLY A 13 13.71 46.14 -10.81
CA GLY A 13 13.09 44.94 -11.41
C GLY A 13 11.61 44.63 -11.22
N THR A 14 10.83 44.87 -12.27
CA THR A 14 9.52 44.24 -12.52
C THR A 14 9.74 42.91 -13.26
N PHE A 15 9.22 41.80 -12.73
CA PHE A 15 8.80 40.66 -13.53
C PHE A 15 7.30 40.42 -13.29
N LEU A 16 6.54 40.68 -14.35
CA LEU A 16 5.11 40.45 -14.49
C LEU A 16 4.86 38.93 -14.60
N VAL A 17 4.00 38.37 -13.75
CA VAL A 17 3.27 37.14 -14.06
C VAL A 17 1.83 37.55 -14.33
N ILE A 18 1.41 37.32 -15.57
CA ILE A 18 0.07 37.59 -16.07
C ILE A 18 -0.87 36.53 -15.48
N ALA A 19 -1.74 36.93 -14.56
CA ALA A 19 -2.93 36.17 -14.22
C ALA A 19 -4.01 36.49 -15.25
N SER A 20 -4.23 35.59 -16.22
CA SER A 20 -5.42 35.66 -17.08
C SER A 20 -6.61 35.07 -16.32
N THR A 21 -7.50 35.94 -15.89
CA THR A 21 -8.85 35.62 -15.45
C THR A 21 -9.68 35.13 -16.64
N HIS A 22 -10.08 33.86 -16.63
CA HIS A 22 -11.24 33.39 -17.38
C HIS A 22 -12.35 33.00 -16.41
N GLN A 23 -13.20 33.99 -16.11
CA GLN A 23 -14.58 33.75 -15.72
C GLN A 23 -15.28 32.98 -16.85
N ARG A 24 -15.70 31.75 -16.61
CA ARG A 24 -16.86 31.17 -17.32
C ARG A 24 -18.08 31.33 -16.44
N HIS A 25 -19.01 32.15 -16.93
CA HIS A 25 -20.38 32.19 -16.47
C HIS A 25 -21.02 30.80 -16.65
N TYR A 26 -21.43 30.16 -15.56
CA TYR A 26 -22.61 29.32 -15.56
C TYR A 26 -23.65 30.00 -14.68
N ALA A 27 -24.56 30.71 -15.34
CA ALA A 27 -25.86 31.00 -14.78
C ALA A 27 -26.78 29.87 -15.22
N THR A 28 -27.17 29.00 -14.30
CA THR A 28 -28.36 28.16 -14.46
C THR A 28 -29.19 28.28 -13.19
N ASN A 29 -30.45 28.68 -13.38
CA ASN A 29 -31.43 28.92 -12.33
C ASN A 29 -31.55 27.73 -11.38
N ALA A 30 -31.37 27.99 -10.08
CA ALA A 30 -31.90 27.15 -9.01
C ALA A 30 -33.44 27.21 -9.04
N SER A 31 -34.06 26.35 -9.83
CA SER A 31 -35.50 26.05 -9.72
C SER A 31 -35.81 24.69 -10.34
N ASN A 32 -36.17 23.75 -9.47
CA ASN A 32 -36.74 22.42 -9.72
C ASN A 32 -35.80 21.31 -10.22
N ILE A 33 -34.82 20.92 -9.41
CA ILE A 33 -34.29 19.54 -9.47
C ILE A 33 -35.36 18.63 -8.84
N THR A 34 -35.97 17.78 -9.66
CA THR A 34 -36.91 16.74 -9.20
C THR A 34 -36.16 15.43 -9.10
N CYS A 35 -35.89 14.99 -7.88
CA CYS A 35 -35.25 13.70 -7.63
C CYS A 35 -36.20 12.54 -7.98
N GLY A 36 -35.63 11.46 -8.51
CA GLY A 36 -36.39 10.25 -8.88
C GLY A 36 -37.00 9.55 -7.66
N PRO A 37 -37.92 8.60 -7.87
CA PRO A 37 -38.51 7.80 -6.79
C PRO A 37 -37.43 7.22 -5.87
N GLY A 38 -37.62 7.30 -4.55
CA GLY A 38 -36.67 6.74 -3.57
C GLY A 38 -35.44 7.62 -3.22
N THR A 39 -35.30 8.81 -3.82
CA THR A 39 -34.20 9.73 -3.54
C THR A 39 -34.68 11.07 -2.99
N LYS A 40 -33.89 11.71 -2.12
CA LYS A 40 -34.16 13.04 -1.55
C LYS A 40 -33.08 14.03 -2.00
N PHE A 41 -33.51 15.23 -2.37
CA PHE A 41 -32.61 16.32 -2.70
C PHE A 41 -31.90 16.80 -1.42
N ASN A 42 -30.58 16.69 -1.38
CA ASN A 42 -29.76 17.22 -0.31
C ASN A 42 -29.34 18.65 -0.65
N ASN A 43 -29.89 19.62 0.08
CA ASN A 43 -29.63 21.04 -0.11
C ASN A 43 -28.19 21.47 0.22
N TYR A 44 -27.40 20.64 0.91
CA TYR A 44 -26.01 20.94 1.25
C TYR A 44 -25.03 20.51 0.17
N THR A 45 -25.37 19.46 -0.59
CA THR A 45 -24.52 18.91 -1.66
C THR A 45 -25.06 19.20 -3.07
N GLU A 46 -26.24 19.80 -3.18
CA GLU A 46 -26.99 20.00 -4.44
C GLU A 46 -27.21 18.70 -5.25
N THR A 47 -27.24 17.54 -4.57
CA THR A 47 -27.38 16.21 -5.18
C THR A 47 -28.57 15.43 -4.64
N CYS A 48 -29.11 14.50 -5.42
CA CYS A 48 -30.13 13.55 -4.95
C CYS A 48 -29.45 12.38 -4.23
N GLN A 49 -29.78 12.13 -2.96
CA GLN A 49 -29.24 11.04 -2.14
C GLN A 49 -30.30 9.95 -1.89
N CYS A 50 -29.89 8.67 -1.97
CA CYS A 50 -30.72 7.51 -1.61
C CYS A 50 -31.00 7.50 -0.10
N ASP A 51 -32.25 7.28 0.29
CA ASP A 51 -32.62 6.96 1.68
C ASP A 51 -32.38 5.46 1.90
N SER A 52 -31.50 5.12 2.86
CA SER A 52 -30.84 3.80 3.02
C SER A 52 -31.74 2.57 3.24
N ALA A 53 -33.07 2.72 3.22
CA ALA A 53 -34.03 1.62 3.35
C ALA A 53 -34.88 1.35 2.08
N THR A 54 -34.78 2.16 1.03
CA THR A 54 -35.71 2.10 -0.12
C THR A 54 -35.10 2.00 -1.51
N CYS A 55 -33.78 2.11 -1.69
CA CYS A 55 -33.17 1.80 -3.00
C CYS A 55 -33.19 0.27 -3.20
N GLN A 56 -34.34 -0.24 -3.65
CA GLN A 56 -34.51 -1.62 -4.09
C GLN A 56 -33.80 -1.78 -5.44
N THR A 57 -33.31 -2.98 -5.70
CA THR A 57 -32.62 -3.41 -6.93
C THR A 57 -33.44 -3.21 -8.22
N SER A 58 -34.67 -2.70 -8.11
CA SER A 58 -35.61 -2.41 -9.18
C SER A 58 -35.47 -1.04 -9.85
N ASP A 59 -34.63 -0.13 -9.34
CA ASP A 59 -34.56 1.27 -9.83
C ASP A 59 -33.42 1.55 -10.83
N PHE A 60 -32.47 0.64 -10.99
CA PHE A 60 -31.39 0.81 -11.97
C PHE A 60 -31.78 0.24 -13.32
N ASP A 61 -31.47 0.99 -14.37
CA ASP A 61 -31.66 0.55 -15.75
C ASP A 61 -30.72 -0.63 -16.03
N THR A 62 -31.21 -1.84 -15.78
CA THR A 62 -30.50 -3.10 -16.06
C THR A 62 -30.19 -3.24 -17.56
N SER A 63 -30.76 -2.39 -18.43
CA SER A 63 -30.36 -2.36 -19.82
C SER A 63 -29.00 -1.75 -20.10
N LYS A 64 -28.35 -1.21 -19.07
CA LYS A 64 -27.06 -0.54 -19.17
C LYS A 64 -26.07 -1.06 -18.14
N VAL A 65 -24.80 -1.05 -18.52
CA VAL A 65 -23.67 -1.22 -17.62
C VAL A 65 -22.76 -0.01 -17.71
N TYR A 66 -22.16 0.38 -16.59
CA TYR A 66 -21.45 1.65 -16.46
C TYR A 66 -19.99 1.38 -16.07
N ILE A 67 -19.07 1.61 -17.00
CA ILE A 67 -17.63 1.37 -16.83
C ILE A 67 -16.93 2.73 -16.80
N ALA A 68 -16.11 2.98 -15.80
CA ALA A 68 -15.33 4.22 -15.73
C ALA A 68 -13.86 3.99 -16.10
N GLY A 69 -13.26 4.95 -16.79
CA GLY A 69 -11.81 5.03 -16.99
C GLY A 69 -11.18 6.02 -16.02
N ILE A 70 -10.08 5.66 -15.36
CA ILE A 70 -9.32 6.58 -14.52
C ILE A 70 -7.87 6.59 -15.00
N PHE A 71 -7.48 7.66 -15.69
CA PHE A 71 -6.18 7.75 -16.38
C PHE A 71 -5.49 9.09 -16.13
N ASP A 72 -4.17 9.16 -16.34
CA ASP A 72 -3.47 10.44 -16.40
C ASP A 72 -3.75 11.09 -17.76
N MET A 73 -4.57 12.12 -17.80
CA MET A 73 -5.02 12.72 -19.06
C MET A 73 -3.96 13.60 -19.73
N LEU A 74 -2.92 14.01 -19.00
CA LEU A 74 -1.83 14.84 -19.54
C LEU A 74 -0.72 13.99 -20.15
N GLY A 75 -0.34 12.89 -19.49
CA GLY A 75 0.69 11.97 -19.97
C GLY A 75 0.17 10.85 -20.88
N PHE A 76 -1.13 10.85 -21.18
CA PHE A 76 -1.87 9.79 -21.89
C PHE A 76 -3.05 10.37 -22.67
N ASP A 77 -2.77 11.39 -23.48
CA ASP A 77 -3.75 12.15 -24.28
C ASP A 77 -4.61 11.30 -25.23
N TRP A 78 -4.10 10.15 -25.66
CA TRP A 78 -4.82 9.15 -26.46
C TRP A 78 -5.72 8.20 -25.65
N GLY A 79 -5.57 8.16 -24.32
CA GLY A 79 -6.23 7.16 -23.46
C GLY A 79 -7.76 7.20 -23.56
N GLN A 80 -8.34 8.40 -23.53
CA GLN A 80 -9.79 8.57 -23.68
C GLN A 80 -10.28 8.14 -25.06
N GLU A 81 -9.53 8.44 -26.13
CA GLU A 81 -9.93 8.05 -27.49
C GLU A 81 -10.03 6.53 -27.63
N ILE A 82 -9.02 5.80 -27.15
CA ILE A 82 -9.01 4.33 -27.21
C ILE A 82 -10.12 3.74 -26.33
N PHE A 83 -10.31 4.27 -25.12
CA PHE A 83 -11.39 3.85 -24.23
C PHE A 83 -12.77 4.02 -24.88
N ASP A 84 -13.10 5.24 -25.35
CA ASP A 84 -14.39 5.56 -25.96
C ASP A 84 -14.60 4.79 -27.27
N PHE A 85 -13.54 4.56 -28.06
CA PHE A 85 -13.63 3.76 -29.28
C PHE A 85 -13.91 2.28 -28.98
N THR A 86 -13.22 1.70 -28.01
CA THR A 86 -13.41 0.29 -27.62
C THR A 86 -14.83 0.04 -27.12
N LEU A 87 -15.38 0.94 -26.29
CA LEU A 87 -16.77 0.83 -25.83
C LEU A 87 -17.78 0.95 -26.98
N ARG A 88 -17.53 1.81 -27.96
CA ARG A 88 -18.38 1.94 -29.14
C ARG A 88 -18.37 0.68 -30.00
N LEU A 89 -17.21 0.07 -30.21
CA LEU A 89 -17.13 -1.21 -30.92
C LEU A 89 -17.93 -2.30 -30.19
N LEU A 90 -17.76 -2.43 -28.87
CA LEU A 90 -18.49 -3.43 -28.10
C LEU A 90 -20.01 -3.24 -28.08
N ASN A 91 -20.50 -2.02 -28.29
CA ASN A 91 -21.93 -1.72 -28.40
C ASN A 91 -22.49 -1.99 -29.81
N ASP A 92 -21.64 -2.18 -30.84
CA ASP A 92 -22.07 -2.51 -32.19
C ASP A 92 -22.03 -4.03 -32.43
N HIS A 93 -23.09 -4.72 -32.00
CA HIS A 93 -23.22 -6.17 -32.13
C HIS A 93 -23.47 -6.69 -33.56
N ASN A 94 -23.14 -5.92 -34.59
CA ASN A 94 -23.31 -6.30 -36.00
C ASN A 94 -22.05 -6.09 -36.84
N ASP A 95 -20.92 -5.78 -36.21
CA ASP A 95 -19.69 -5.43 -36.90
C ASP A 95 -18.71 -6.62 -37.03
N GLY A 96 -19.06 -7.77 -36.44
CA GLY A 96 -18.30 -9.00 -36.44
C GLY A 96 -17.16 -9.05 -35.41
N TRP A 97 -16.98 -8.01 -34.59
CA TRP A 97 -15.88 -7.89 -33.63
C TRP A 97 -16.41 -8.00 -32.20
N HIS A 98 -16.21 -9.18 -31.59
CA HIS A 98 -16.69 -9.48 -30.24
C HIS A 98 -18.21 -9.29 -30.02
N ASP A 99 -19.02 -9.52 -31.07
CA ASP A 99 -20.49 -9.53 -31.02
C ASP A 99 -21.09 -10.53 -30.00
N ASP A 100 -20.28 -11.43 -29.44
CA ASP A 100 -20.67 -12.35 -28.37
C ASP A 100 -20.77 -11.68 -26.98
N ILE A 101 -20.14 -10.53 -26.79
CA ILE A 101 -20.09 -9.79 -25.52
C ILE A 101 -21.37 -8.95 -25.36
N LEU A 102 -22.04 -9.07 -24.21
CA LEU A 102 -23.24 -8.31 -23.83
C LEU A 102 -24.36 -8.29 -24.90
N ASN A 103 -24.47 -9.36 -25.69
CA ASN A 103 -25.42 -9.49 -26.80
C ASN A 103 -26.90 -9.66 -26.39
N ASP A 104 -27.23 -9.47 -25.11
CA ASP A 104 -28.58 -9.49 -24.56
C ASP A 104 -29.29 -8.11 -24.66
N GLY A 105 -28.77 -7.25 -25.54
CA GLY A 105 -29.24 -5.89 -25.77
C GLY A 105 -28.84 -4.93 -24.65
N THR A 106 -27.72 -5.20 -23.95
CA THR A 106 -27.19 -4.33 -22.91
C THR A 106 -26.19 -3.34 -23.50
N GLU A 107 -26.39 -2.06 -23.23
CA GLU A 107 -25.51 -0.99 -23.67
C GLU A 107 -24.44 -0.69 -22.61
N ILE A 108 -23.18 -0.57 -23.02
CA ILE A 108 -22.08 -0.11 -22.17
C ILE A 108 -21.97 1.40 -22.24
N ILE A 109 -22.03 2.06 -21.09
CA ILE A 109 -21.85 3.50 -20.94
C ILE A 109 -20.52 3.79 -20.26
N GLY A 110 -19.68 4.58 -20.92
CA GLY A 110 -18.36 4.98 -20.46
C GLY A 110 -18.31 6.41 -19.96
N THR A 111 -17.42 6.68 -19.00
CA THR A 111 -16.92 8.02 -18.70
C THR A 111 -15.48 7.93 -18.23
N VAL A 112 -14.72 9.02 -18.31
CA VAL A 112 -13.32 9.06 -17.86
C VAL A 112 -13.09 10.17 -16.84
N ALA A 113 -12.15 9.96 -15.92
CA ALA A 113 -11.69 10.96 -14.97
C ALA A 113 -10.15 11.01 -14.90
N ASP A 114 -9.62 12.19 -14.60
CA ASP A 114 -8.18 12.41 -14.52
C ASP A 114 -7.62 12.01 -13.15
N ALA A 115 -6.65 11.10 -13.15
CA ALA A 115 -5.89 10.71 -11.96
C ALA A 115 -4.58 11.48 -11.80
N GLY A 116 -4.09 12.18 -12.83
CA GLY A 116 -2.84 12.93 -12.82
C GLY A 116 -1.62 12.16 -12.30
N CYS A 117 -1.64 10.82 -12.43
CA CYS A 117 -0.63 9.91 -11.88
C CYS A 117 -0.41 10.05 -10.35
N ASP A 118 -1.38 10.60 -9.62
CA ASP A 118 -1.25 11.02 -8.22
C ASP A 118 -2.37 10.43 -7.33
N PRO A 119 -2.05 9.86 -6.16
CA PRO A 119 -3.07 9.39 -5.21
C PRO A 119 -4.07 10.47 -4.78
N GLY A 120 -3.63 11.72 -4.61
CA GLY A 120 -4.44 12.84 -4.18
C GLY A 120 -5.44 13.33 -5.24
N MET A 121 -5.18 13.06 -6.52
CA MET A 121 -6.14 13.33 -7.62
C MET A 121 -7.00 12.11 -7.97
N SER A 122 -6.42 10.90 -7.97
CA SER A 122 -7.13 9.67 -8.34
C SER A 122 -8.25 9.26 -7.37
N LEU A 123 -8.11 9.52 -6.07
CA LEU A 123 -9.18 9.23 -5.09
C LEU A 123 -10.42 10.13 -5.28
N PRO A 124 -10.27 11.47 -5.37
CA PRO A 124 -11.39 12.34 -5.76
C PRO A 124 -12.02 11.95 -7.09
N ALA A 125 -11.21 11.59 -8.10
CA ALA A 125 -11.72 11.13 -9.39
C ALA A 125 -12.59 9.87 -9.26
N TYR A 126 -12.15 8.87 -8.49
CA TYR A 126 -12.97 7.69 -8.18
C TYR A 126 -14.28 8.06 -7.48
N TRP A 127 -14.24 8.93 -6.47
CA TRP A 127 -15.43 9.34 -5.74
C TRP A 127 -16.40 10.18 -6.58
N ASP A 128 -15.90 11.03 -7.46
CA ASP A 128 -16.72 11.80 -8.39
C ASP A 128 -17.48 10.86 -9.34
N LEU A 129 -16.77 9.88 -9.91
CA LEU A 129 -17.37 8.83 -10.73
C LEU A 129 -18.39 7.98 -9.97
N LYS A 130 -18.14 7.73 -8.69
CA LYS A 130 -19.02 6.92 -7.85
C LYS A 130 -20.27 7.68 -7.37
N THR A 131 -20.14 8.97 -7.07
CA THR A 131 -21.19 9.76 -6.40
C THR A 131 -21.87 10.76 -7.34
N ASN A 132 -21.11 11.49 -8.14
CA ASN A 132 -21.61 12.61 -8.95
C ASN A 132 -21.99 12.19 -10.37
N TRP A 133 -21.47 11.06 -10.88
CA TRP A 133 -21.93 10.50 -12.16
C TRP A 133 -23.42 10.14 -12.15
N GLY A 134 -23.97 9.84 -10.97
CA GLY A 134 -25.39 9.52 -10.80
C GLY A 134 -25.80 8.17 -11.37
N GLN A 135 -24.83 7.32 -11.71
CA GLN A 135 -25.03 5.98 -12.29
C GLN A 135 -24.34 4.90 -11.44
N PRO A 136 -24.85 3.66 -11.41
CA PRO A 136 -24.23 2.57 -10.66
C PRO A 136 -22.91 2.15 -11.33
N LEU A 137 -21.77 2.45 -10.71
CA LEU A 137 -20.44 2.06 -11.20
C LEU A 137 -20.26 0.53 -11.15
N HIS A 138 -20.13 -0.12 -12.32
CA HIS A 138 -19.97 -1.57 -12.46
C HIS A 138 -18.51 -2.04 -12.48
N GLY A 139 -17.58 -1.14 -12.81
CA GLY A 139 -16.15 -1.42 -12.77
C GLY A 139 -15.33 -0.26 -13.28
N VAL A 140 -14.02 -0.33 -13.02
CA VAL A 140 -13.05 0.72 -13.35
C VAL A 140 -11.93 0.12 -14.20
N ILE A 141 -11.58 0.81 -15.28
CA ILE A 141 -10.37 0.57 -16.05
C ILE A 141 -9.32 1.60 -15.61
N GLY A 142 -8.19 1.15 -15.07
CA GLY A 142 -7.16 2.02 -14.52
C GLY A 142 -6.72 1.65 -13.09
N CYS A 143 -5.88 2.45 -12.42
CA CYS A 143 -5.16 3.59 -13.00
C CYS A 143 -3.92 3.12 -13.77
N ARG A 144 -3.19 4.07 -14.37
CA ARG A 144 -1.89 3.80 -15.01
C ARG A 144 -0.77 3.65 -13.97
N CYS A 145 -0.62 4.66 -13.14
CA CYS A 145 0.49 4.75 -12.20
C CYS A 145 0.20 3.93 -10.94
N SER A 146 1.15 3.06 -10.57
CA SER A 146 0.99 2.14 -9.45
C SER A 146 0.58 2.82 -8.15
N GLY A 147 1.11 4.02 -7.84
CA GLY A 147 0.72 4.81 -6.66
C GLY A 147 -0.76 5.19 -6.65
N ALA A 148 -1.24 5.78 -7.75
CA ALA A 148 -2.63 6.15 -7.93
C ALA A 148 -3.57 4.93 -7.91
N THR A 149 -3.16 3.85 -8.58
CA THR A 149 -3.89 2.58 -8.59
C THR A 149 -4.03 1.97 -7.20
N MET A 150 -2.96 1.95 -6.40
CA MET A 150 -3.05 1.43 -5.03
C MET A 150 -4.08 2.20 -4.19
N ALA A 151 -4.16 3.53 -4.35
CA ALA A 151 -5.13 4.33 -3.64
C ALA A 151 -6.58 3.98 -4.05
N VAL A 152 -6.86 3.96 -5.36
CA VAL A 152 -8.19 3.62 -5.89
C VAL A 152 -8.58 2.17 -5.59
N ALA A 153 -7.68 1.21 -5.81
CA ALA A 153 -7.95 -0.22 -5.64
C ALA A 153 -8.27 -0.60 -4.18
N ARG A 154 -7.65 0.07 -3.19
CA ARG A 154 -7.99 -0.13 -1.77
C ARG A 154 -9.44 0.26 -1.48
N VAL A 155 -9.86 1.43 -1.95
CA VAL A 155 -11.22 1.92 -1.72
C VAL A 155 -12.25 1.10 -2.50
N ALA A 156 -11.97 0.83 -3.78
CA ALA A 156 -12.82 0.00 -4.63
C ALA A 156 -12.99 -1.42 -4.07
N GLY A 157 -11.94 -1.98 -3.43
CA GLY A 157 -11.97 -3.27 -2.76
C GLY A 157 -12.98 -3.34 -1.61
N LEU A 158 -13.15 -2.27 -0.84
CA LEU A 158 -14.16 -2.19 0.23
C LEU A 158 -15.59 -2.29 -0.32
N GLU A 159 -15.81 -1.74 -1.52
CA GLU A 159 -17.10 -1.73 -2.21
C GLU A 159 -17.28 -2.94 -3.14
N ASN A 160 -16.26 -3.79 -3.28
CA ASN A 160 -16.18 -4.89 -4.26
C ASN A 160 -16.31 -4.41 -5.72
N VAL A 161 -15.95 -3.16 -6.02
CA VAL A 161 -15.95 -2.65 -7.40
C VAL A 161 -14.72 -3.22 -8.12
N PRO A 162 -14.90 -3.95 -9.24
CA PRO A 162 -13.78 -4.44 -10.04
C PRO A 162 -12.91 -3.30 -10.55
N VAL A 163 -11.59 -3.42 -10.38
CA VAL A 163 -10.60 -2.50 -10.94
C VAL A 163 -9.66 -3.30 -11.83
N VAL A 164 -9.66 -3.05 -13.14
CA VAL A 164 -8.75 -3.71 -14.09
C VAL A 164 -7.75 -2.68 -14.63
N SER A 165 -6.52 -2.72 -14.14
CA SER A 165 -5.45 -1.80 -14.57
C SER A 165 -4.75 -2.27 -15.84
N MET A 166 -4.50 -1.33 -16.74
CA MET A 166 -3.76 -1.56 -17.99
C MET A 166 -2.23 -1.52 -17.80
N ALA A 167 -1.69 -0.85 -16.79
CA ALA A 167 -0.25 -0.53 -16.74
C ALA A 167 0.40 -0.47 -15.35
N SER A 168 -0.35 -0.66 -14.26
CA SER A 168 0.25 -0.66 -12.92
C SER A 168 0.98 -1.96 -12.60
N SER A 169 2.30 -1.97 -12.78
CA SER A 169 3.15 -3.16 -12.69
C SER A 169 3.74 -3.44 -11.31
N SER A 170 3.53 -2.58 -10.30
CA SER A 170 4.10 -2.77 -8.95
C SER A 170 3.74 -4.14 -8.36
N ALA A 171 4.73 -4.88 -7.86
CA ALA A 171 4.51 -6.18 -7.21
C ALA A 171 3.60 -6.09 -5.97
N GLN A 172 3.53 -4.92 -5.32
CA GLN A 172 2.67 -4.70 -4.15
C GLN A 172 1.19 -4.89 -4.46
N LEU A 173 0.76 -4.58 -5.69
CA LEU A 173 -0.63 -4.70 -6.12
C LEU A 173 -1.14 -6.15 -6.25
N SER A 174 -0.24 -7.14 -6.17
CA SER A 174 -0.61 -8.56 -6.13
C SER A 174 -1.06 -9.04 -4.75
N ASP A 175 -1.03 -8.18 -3.73
CA ASP A 175 -1.54 -8.51 -2.40
C ASP A 175 -3.08 -8.49 -2.42
N VAL A 176 -3.68 -9.68 -2.53
CA VAL A 176 -5.14 -9.86 -2.60
C VAL A 176 -5.87 -9.45 -1.32
N GLU A 177 -5.17 -9.30 -0.20
CA GLU A 177 -5.77 -8.83 1.05
C GLU A 177 -5.88 -7.29 1.04
N ASP A 178 -4.84 -6.61 0.57
CA ASP A 178 -4.83 -5.14 0.42
C ASP A 178 -5.65 -4.68 -0.80
N PHE A 179 -5.75 -5.51 -1.86
CA PHE A 179 -6.38 -5.16 -3.14
C PHE A 179 -7.34 -6.27 -3.65
N PRO A 180 -8.42 -6.60 -2.90
CA PRO A 180 -9.26 -7.78 -3.16
C PRO A 180 -10.11 -7.71 -4.44
N SER A 181 -10.29 -6.53 -5.03
CA SER A 181 -11.03 -6.34 -6.29
C SER A 181 -10.14 -5.92 -7.47
N PHE A 182 -8.83 -6.03 -7.31
CA PHE A 182 -7.85 -5.56 -8.28
C PHE A 182 -7.43 -6.67 -9.25
N TYR A 183 -7.37 -6.29 -10.53
CA TYR A 183 -6.87 -7.10 -11.63
C TYR A 183 -5.98 -6.23 -12.52
N ARG A 184 -5.07 -6.84 -13.28
CA ARG A 184 -4.27 -6.12 -14.27
C ARG A 184 -3.84 -6.96 -15.45
N LEU A 185 -3.63 -6.31 -16.59
CA LEU A 185 -3.14 -6.94 -17.82
C LEU A 185 -1.69 -6.59 -18.19
N VAL A 186 -1.04 -5.74 -17.41
CA VAL A 186 0.42 -5.67 -17.40
C VAL A 186 0.97 -6.76 -16.46
N GLY A 187 2.09 -7.37 -16.83
CA GLY A 187 2.79 -8.31 -15.94
C GLY A 187 3.36 -7.62 -14.70
N ALA A 188 3.38 -8.34 -13.58
CA ALA A 188 3.96 -7.88 -12.33
C ALA A 188 5.48 -7.67 -12.43
N ASP A 189 6.01 -6.68 -11.72
CA ASP A 189 7.46 -6.43 -11.60
C ASP A 189 8.14 -7.38 -10.59
N ASP A 190 7.72 -8.65 -10.58
CA ASP A 190 8.25 -9.71 -9.71
C ASP A 190 8.70 -10.95 -10.50
N ALA A 191 9.01 -12.03 -9.78
CA ALA A 191 9.45 -13.30 -10.35
C ALA A 191 8.44 -13.94 -11.33
N ARG A 192 7.15 -13.61 -11.23
CA ARG A 192 6.08 -14.12 -12.10
C ARG A 192 5.96 -13.29 -13.38
N GLY A 193 6.53 -12.09 -13.44
CA GLY A 193 6.55 -11.22 -14.62
C GLY A 193 7.95 -10.74 -14.99
N GLN A 194 8.20 -9.43 -14.89
CA GLN A 194 9.37 -8.77 -15.49
C GLN A 194 10.71 -9.30 -14.97
N VAL A 195 10.81 -9.54 -13.66
CA VAL A 195 12.05 -10.05 -13.05
C VAL A 195 12.28 -11.50 -13.49
N GLY A 196 11.22 -12.32 -13.53
CA GLY A 196 11.32 -13.70 -14.03
C GLY A 196 11.77 -13.75 -15.50
N ALA A 197 11.20 -12.89 -16.34
CA ALA A 197 11.57 -12.76 -17.75
C ALA A 197 13.03 -12.35 -17.92
N LEU A 198 13.50 -11.41 -17.11
CA LEU A 198 14.90 -10.97 -17.09
C LEU A 198 15.84 -12.10 -16.67
N VAL A 199 15.53 -12.82 -15.59
CA VAL A 199 16.33 -13.97 -15.12
C VAL A 199 16.38 -15.08 -16.17
N THR A 200 15.24 -15.41 -16.78
CA THR A 200 15.12 -16.41 -17.85
C THR A 200 16.00 -16.04 -19.04
N LEU A 201 15.98 -14.77 -19.45
CA LEU A 201 16.83 -14.25 -20.53
C LEU A 201 18.32 -14.43 -20.19
N LEU A 202 18.76 -13.98 -19.01
CA LEU A 202 20.17 -14.07 -18.60
C LEU A 202 20.66 -15.52 -18.56
N GLN A 203 19.87 -16.43 -17.96
CA GLN A 203 20.20 -17.85 -17.87
C GLN A 203 20.24 -18.54 -19.23
N SER A 204 19.39 -18.12 -20.17
CA SER A 204 19.37 -18.68 -21.52
C SER A 204 20.67 -18.40 -22.31
N PHE A 205 21.38 -17.29 -22.00
CA PHE A 205 22.71 -17.02 -22.54
C PHE A 205 23.82 -17.87 -21.92
N GLY A 206 23.49 -18.65 -20.88
CA GLY A 206 24.46 -19.41 -20.08
C GLY A 206 25.26 -18.55 -19.12
N TRP A 207 24.78 -17.34 -18.81
CA TRP A 207 25.39 -16.47 -17.80
C TRP A 207 24.97 -16.94 -16.41
N ASP A 208 25.95 -17.06 -15.52
CA ASP A 208 25.77 -17.46 -14.14
C ASP A 208 26.21 -16.38 -13.15
N ARG A 209 26.73 -15.25 -13.65
CA ARG A 209 27.18 -14.14 -12.83
C ARG A 209 26.82 -12.78 -13.40
N VAL A 210 26.34 -11.90 -12.53
CA VAL A 210 25.96 -10.52 -12.87
C VAL A 210 26.41 -9.53 -11.79
N SER A 211 26.50 -8.25 -12.14
CA SER A 211 26.50 -7.14 -11.19
C SER A 211 25.13 -6.45 -11.25
N VAL A 212 24.64 -5.92 -10.14
CA VAL A 212 23.34 -5.25 -10.05
C VAL A 212 23.53 -3.80 -9.63
N ILE A 213 23.11 -2.86 -10.47
CA ILE A 213 23.08 -1.43 -10.14
C ILE A 213 21.62 -0.99 -10.12
N SER A 214 21.18 -0.45 -8.99
CA SER A 214 19.82 0.08 -8.82
C SER A 214 19.85 1.55 -8.40
N THR A 215 18.77 2.29 -8.63
CA THR A 215 18.63 3.65 -8.06
C THR A 215 17.94 3.63 -6.69
N ASP A 216 18.07 4.68 -5.89
CA ASP A 216 17.57 4.74 -4.51
C ASP A 216 16.08 5.12 -4.37
N ASN A 217 15.25 4.90 -5.39
CA ASN A 217 13.80 5.02 -5.28
C ASN A 217 13.15 3.68 -4.87
N GLN A 218 11.92 3.73 -4.34
CA GLN A 218 11.25 2.53 -3.81
C GLN A 218 10.99 1.48 -4.91
N TYR A 219 10.56 1.92 -6.09
CA TYR A 219 10.27 1.04 -7.22
C TYR A 219 11.49 0.18 -7.62
N THR A 220 12.66 0.80 -7.75
CA THR A 220 13.88 0.10 -8.16
C THR A 220 14.49 -0.73 -7.04
N LYS A 221 14.23 -0.38 -5.78
CA LYS A 221 14.58 -1.21 -4.61
C LYS A 221 13.75 -2.48 -4.58
N ASP A 222 12.45 -2.39 -4.85
CA ASP A 222 11.55 -3.56 -4.90
C ASP A 222 11.94 -4.51 -6.04
N LEU A 223 12.25 -3.97 -7.23
CA LEU A 223 12.81 -4.72 -8.35
C LEU A 223 14.13 -5.40 -8.00
N ALA A 224 15.06 -4.69 -7.34
CA ALA A 224 16.35 -5.24 -6.96
C ALA A 224 16.24 -6.35 -5.92
N ALA A 225 15.34 -6.21 -4.95
CA ALA A 225 15.04 -7.24 -3.98
C ALA A 225 14.42 -8.48 -4.65
N SER A 226 13.45 -8.28 -5.55
CA SER A 226 12.84 -9.37 -6.30
C SER A 226 13.85 -10.09 -7.19
N PHE A 227 14.71 -9.35 -7.88
CA PHE A 227 15.79 -9.91 -8.69
C PHE A 227 16.76 -10.73 -7.85
N GLY A 228 17.24 -10.18 -6.72
CA GLY A 228 18.15 -10.89 -5.82
C GLY A 228 17.56 -12.17 -5.23
N ASN A 229 16.24 -12.21 -5.01
CA ASN A 229 15.55 -13.41 -4.53
C ASN A 229 15.32 -14.47 -5.64
N THR A 230 15.20 -14.03 -6.89
CA THR A 230 14.90 -14.89 -8.04
C THR A 230 16.16 -15.42 -8.72
N TRP A 231 17.23 -14.63 -8.71
CA TRP A 231 18.51 -14.96 -9.34
C TRP A 231 19.22 -16.08 -8.58
N THR A 232 19.51 -17.19 -9.27
CA THR A 232 20.21 -18.35 -8.68
C THR A 232 21.72 -18.33 -8.92
N GLY A 233 22.22 -17.38 -9.70
CA GLY A 233 23.65 -17.23 -9.99
C GLY A 233 24.37 -16.36 -8.96
N ASP A 234 25.64 -16.07 -9.22
CA ASP A 234 26.46 -15.20 -8.40
C ASP A 234 26.14 -13.73 -8.67
N ILE A 235 26.03 -12.92 -7.60
CA ILE A 235 26.04 -11.45 -7.71
C ILE A 235 27.45 -10.98 -7.38
N ALA A 236 28.19 -10.58 -8.42
CA ALA A 236 29.57 -10.09 -8.34
C ALA A 236 29.69 -8.79 -7.54
N HIS A 237 28.75 -7.88 -7.78
CA HIS A 237 28.70 -6.56 -7.17
C HIS A 237 27.26 -6.08 -7.12
N GLN A 238 26.87 -5.41 -6.03
CA GLN A 238 25.59 -4.75 -5.92
C GLN A 238 25.76 -3.36 -5.33
N HIS A 239 25.20 -2.36 -6.00
CA HIS A 239 25.25 -0.97 -5.54
C HIS A 239 23.93 -0.25 -5.79
N THR A 240 23.58 0.67 -4.90
CA THR A 240 22.43 1.57 -5.07
C THR A 240 22.92 2.99 -5.30
N VAL A 241 22.67 3.51 -6.51
CA VAL A 241 22.96 4.90 -6.90
C VAL A 241 21.98 5.84 -6.22
N SER A 242 22.51 6.85 -5.53
CA SER A 242 21.71 7.86 -4.83
C SER A 242 21.05 8.84 -5.81
N ILE A 243 19.80 9.24 -5.52
CA ILE A 243 19.06 10.29 -6.25
C ILE A 243 19.05 11.54 -5.38
N LYS A 244 19.41 12.67 -5.99
CA LYS A 244 19.40 13.99 -5.37
C LYS A 244 17.96 14.48 -5.16
N PRO A 245 17.72 15.44 -4.24
CA PRO A 245 16.38 15.98 -4.01
C PRO A 245 15.69 16.63 -5.22
N ASP A 246 16.46 16.97 -6.26
CA ASP A 246 15.96 17.50 -7.53
C ASP A 246 15.55 16.41 -8.53
N GLY A 247 15.66 15.13 -8.14
CA GLY A 247 15.32 13.97 -8.96
C GLY A 247 16.44 13.47 -9.88
N THR A 248 17.61 14.13 -9.89
CA THR A 248 18.77 13.72 -10.71
C THR A 248 19.67 12.71 -9.98
N VAL A 249 20.50 11.96 -10.71
CA VAL A 249 21.44 11.02 -10.09
C VAL A 249 22.61 11.75 -9.41
N ASP A 250 23.10 11.19 -8.30
CA ASP A 250 24.36 11.62 -7.70
C ASP A 250 25.54 10.99 -8.44
N GLU A 251 26.22 11.80 -9.26
CA GLU A 251 27.39 11.42 -10.05
C GLU A 251 28.47 10.71 -9.21
N SER A 252 28.71 11.14 -7.97
CA SER A 252 29.68 10.48 -7.09
C SER A 252 29.25 9.06 -6.70
N SER A 253 27.94 8.85 -6.53
CA SER A 253 27.38 7.54 -6.24
C SER A 253 27.39 6.63 -7.47
N VAL A 254 27.20 7.18 -8.67
CA VAL A 254 27.44 6.46 -9.92
C VAL A 254 28.89 6.03 -10.01
N ASP A 255 29.83 6.92 -9.67
CA ASP A 255 31.25 6.60 -9.74
C ASP A 255 31.64 5.46 -8.80
N GLN A 256 31.13 5.49 -7.56
CA GLN A 256 31.31 4.41 -6.59
C GLN A 256 30.71 3.08 -7.07
N ALA A 257 29.55 3.11 -7.73
CA ALA A 257 28.92 1.92 -8.30
C ALA A 257 29.79 1.29 -9.38
N LEU A 258 30.33 2.11 -10.30
CA LEU A 258 31.18 1.65 -11.39
C LEU A 258 32.54 1.15 -10.87
N ASP A 259 33.18 1.91 -9.97
CA ASP A 259 34.50 1.56 -9.41
C ASP A 259 34.46 0.32 -8.52
N GLY A 260 33.27 -0.03 -8.00
CA GLY A 260 33.05 -1.23 -7.21
C GLY A 260 32.95 -2.53 -8.04
N VAL A 261 32.76 -2.44 -9.37
CA VAL A 261 32.61 -3.63 -10.22
C VAL A 261 33.97 -4.33 -10.40
N PRO A 262 34.13 -5.58 -9.91
CA PRO A 262 35.38 -6.31 -10.00
C PRO A 262 35.72 -6.68 -11.46
N VAL A 263 36.96 -6.47 -11.88
CA VAL A 263 37.46 -6.82 -13.23
C VAL A 263 38.60 -7.83 -13.23
N ASP A 264 39.48 -7.77 -12.24
CA ASP A 264 40.77 -8.48 -12.27
C ASP A 264 40.71 -9.95 -11.85
N ASP A 265 39.67 -10.36 -11.12
CA ASP A 265 39.56 -11.73 -10.60
C ASP A 265 38.39 -12.47 -11.27
N PRO A 266 38.63 -13.52 -12.09
CA PRO A 266 37.58 -14.29 -12.76
C PRO A 266 36.64 -15.02 -11.78
N ARG A 267 37.02 -15.12 -10.50
CA ARG A 267 36.20 -15.72 -9.46
C ARG A 267 35.13 -14.77 -8.95
N THR A 268 35.31 -13.46 -9.15
CA THR A 268 34.39 -12.44 -8.65
C THR A 268 33.94 -11.44 -9.72
N ASN A 269 34.61 -11.35 -10.87
CA ASN A 269 34.29 -10.40 -11.93
C ASN A 269 32.98 -10.71 -12.66
N SER A 270 32.35 -9.68 -13.20
CA SER A 270 31.20 -9.77 -14.09
C SER A 270 31.28 -8.69 -15.15
N ARG A 271 31.12 -9.07 -16.42
CA ARG A 271 30.91 -8.21 -17.59
C ARG A 271 29.45 -7.76 -17.72
N ILE A 272 28.54 -8.47 -17.07
CA ILE A 272 27.10 -8.22 -17.19
C ILE A 272 26.66 -7.31 -16.04
N ILE A 273 26.01 -6.19 -16.36
CA ILE A 273 25.40 -5.29 -15.38
C ILE A 273 23.89 -5.25 -15.62
N VAL A 274 23.12 -5.73 -14.65
CA VAL A 274 21.68 -5.54 -14.58
C VAL A 274 21.40 -4.16 -13.98
N LEU A 275 20.87 -3.25 -14.80
CA LEU A 275 20.61 -1.85 -14.46
C LEU A 275 19.12 -1.64 -14.17
N LEU A 276 18.79 -1.53 -12.89
CA LEU A 276 17.44 -1.35 -12.36
C LEU A 276 17.20 0.13 -12.03
N ALA A 277 16.81 0.90 -13.04
CA ALA A 277 16.66 2.35 -12.96
C ALA A 277 15.49 2.83 -13.83
N HIS A 278 14.92 4.00 -13.51
CA HIS A 278 14.00 4.68 -14.42
C HIS A 278 14.77 5.29 -15.60
N HIS A 279 14.15 5.47 -16.78
CA HIS A 279 14.84 5.94 -18.00
C HIS A 279 15.72 7.18 -17.79
N GLN A 280 15.21 8.20 -17.08
CA GLN A 280 15.95 9.43 -16.79
C GLN A 280 17.24 9.20 -15.98
N HIS A 281 17.26 8.18 -15.11
CA HIS A 281 18.41 7.83 -14.29
C HIS A 281 19.36 6.88 -15.01
N SER A 282 18.82 5.87 -15.72
CA SER A 282 19.65 4.94 -16.50
C SER A 282 20.43 5.67 -17.57
N PHE A 283 19.86 6.66 -18.24
CA PHE A 283 20.54 7.38 -19.31
C PHE A 283 21.72 8.20 -18.76
N ALA A 284 21.55 8.83 -17.60
CA ALA A 284 22.63 9.53 -16.92
C ALA A 284 23.75 8.57 -16.47
N ILE A 285 23.40 7.40 -15.93
CA ILE A 285 24.37 6.36 -15.51
C ILE A 285 25.15 5.84 -16.72
N LEU A 286 24.47 5.50 -17.82
CA LEU A 286 25.09 5.01 -19.06
C LEU A 286 26.00 6.08 -19.68
N GLN A 287 25.55 7.34 -19.69
CA GLN A 287 26.34 8.46 -20.20
C GLN A 287 27.62 8.66 -19.38
N GLN A 288 27.53 8.61 -18.05
CA GLN A 288 28.68 8.76 -17.17
C GLN A 288 29.65 7.57 -17.28
N ALA A 289 29.14 6.34 -17.39
CA ALA A 289 29.97 5.16 -17.66
C ALA A 289 30.79 5.35 -18.94
N GLN A 290 30.16 5.85 -20.01
CA GLN A 290 30.82 6.08 -21.29
C GLN A 290 31.82 7.25 -21.24
N GLN A 291 31.49 8.35 -20.55
CA GLN A 291 32.43 9.47 -20.34
C GLN A 291 33.71 9.04 -19.61
N ARG A 292 33.62 8.01 -18.77
CA ARG A 292 34.75 7.45 -18.03
C ARG A 292 35.50 6.36 -18.79
N ASN A 293 35.07 6.00 -20.01
CA ASN A 293 35.53 4.80 -20.72
C ASN A 293 35.44 3.55 -19.82
N PHE A 294 34.37 3.46 -19.03
CA PHE A 294 34.13 2.33 -18.14
C PHE A 294 33.93 1.07 -18.97
N GLN A 295 34.90 0.15 -18.89
CA GLN A 295 34.84 -1.22 -19.41
C GLN A 295 34.01 -1.34 -20.71
N PRO A 296 34.56 -0.93 -21.87
CA PRO A 296 33.79 -0.74 -23.11
C PRO A 296 32.98 -1.94 -23.61
N ASP A 297 33.37 -3.17 -23.24
CA ASP A 297 32.69 -4.42 -23.57
C ASP A 297 31.66 -4.88 -22.52
N THR A 298 31.31 -4.01 -21.55
CA THR A 298 30.25 -4.26 -20.56
C THR A 298 28.89 -4.38 -21.23
N VAL A 299 28.13 -5.42 -20.89
CA VAL A 299 26.75 -5.57 -21.36
C VAL A 299 25.80 -5.06 -20.29
N PHE A 300 25.14 -3.93 -20.59
CA PHE A 300 24.08 -3.40 -19.75
C PHE A 300 22.74 -4.03 -20.12
N VAL A 301 22.08 -4.60 -19.11
CA VAL A 301 20.79 -5.28 -19.22
C VAL A 301 19.72 -4.47 -18.49
N GLY A 302 18.65 -4.12 -19.19
CA GLY A 302 17.60 -3.22 -18.71
C GLY A 302 16.24 -3.85 -18.52
N THR A 303 15.41 -3.17 -17.73
CA THR A 303 13.98 -3.43 -17.59
C THR A 303 13.16 -2.54 -18.51
N ALA A 304 11.85 -2.76 -18.57
CA ALA A 304 10.92 -1.94 -19.36
C ALA A 304 10.87 -0.46 -18.94
N ALA A 305 11.44 -0.13 -17.77
CA ALA A 305 11.56 1.24 -17.30
C ALA A 305 12.48 2.10 -18.20
N TRP A 306 13.41 1.48 -18.93
CA TRP A 306 14.34 2.18 -19.82
C TRP A 306 14.74 1.44 -21.11
N ALA A 307 14.71 0.10 -21.11
CA ALA A 307 14.85 -0.68 -22.33
C ALA A 307 13.66 -0.39 -23.26
N GLY A 308 13.92 -0.19 -24.55
CA GLY A 308 12.90 0.21 -25.53
C GLY A 308 12.50 1.69 -25.47
N ARG A 309 13.04 2.51 -24.56
CA ARG A 309 12.75 3.96 -24.52
C ARG A 309 13.65 4.75 -25.46
N PHE A 310 13.12 5.86 -25.95
CA PHE A 310 13.85 6.82 -26.78
C PHE A 310 14.89 7.58 -25.95
N PHE A 311 16.15 7.57 -26.38
CA PHE A 311 17.28 8.22 -25.69
C PHE A 311 17.37 9.75 -25.92
N GLY A 312 16.41 10.33 -26.64
CA GLY A 312 16.47 11.73 -27.06
C GLY A 312 17.26 11.93 -28.36
N ASN A 313 17.30 13.17 -28.83
CA ASN A 313 17.97 13.51 -30.09
C ASN A 313 19.50 13.51 -29.98
N ASP A 314 20.05 13.75 -28.78
CA ASP A 314 21.50 13.75 -28.56
C ASP A 314 21.98 12.38 -28.06
N THR A 315 22.27 11.50 -29.01
CA THR A 315 22.88 10.19 -28.75
C THR A 315 24.40 10.23 -28.90
N ASN A 316 25.02 11.40 -29.10
CA ASN A 316 26.45 11.51 -29.45
C ASN A 316 27.40 10.95 -28.39
N TRP A 317 26.94 10.89 -27.15
CA TRP A 317 27.69 10.31 -26.05
C TRP A 317 27.81 8.78 -26.16
N MET A 318 26.89 8.08 -26.83
CA MET A 318 26.89 6.62 -26.91
C MET A 318 28.04 6.10 -27.79
N PRO A 319 28.57 4.90 -27.50
CA PRO A 319 29.46 4.18 -28.42
C PRO A 319 28.70 3.76 -29.69
N ASP A 320 29.41 3.51 -30.80
CA ASP A 320 28.78 3.15 -32.08
C ASP A 320 27.99 1.84 -32.00
N THR A 321 28.45 0.89 -31.17
CA THR A 321 27.76 -0.37 -30.85
C THR A 321 27.58 -0.49 -29.33
N PRO A 322 26.52 0.12 -28.75
CA PRO A 322 26.28 0.07 -27.30
C PRO A 322 25.99 -1.33 -26.78
N GLY A 323 25.29 -2.15 -27.58
CA GLY A 323 24.93 -3.52 -27.19
C GLY A 323 24.04 -3.61 -25.95
N TYR A 324 23.32 -2.54 -25.61
CA TYR A 324 22.35 -2.56 -24.52
C TYR A 324 21.23 -3.54 -24.87
N ILE A 325 20.81 -4.34 -23.90
CA ILE A 325 19.75 -5.35 -24.08
C ILE A 325 18.75 -5.25 -22.94
N GLY A 326 17.53 -5.69 -23.13
CA GLY A 326 16.55 -5.71 -22.04
C GLY A 326 15.25 -6.39 -22.41
N VAL A 327 14.32 -6.38 -21.46
CA VAL A 327 12.97 -6.93 -21.62
C VAL A 327 11.92 -5.83 -21.51
N VAL A 328 10.93 -5.85 -22.41
CA VAL A 328 9.77 -4.93 -22.42
C VAL A 328 8.48 -5.75 -22.55
N PRO A 329 7.31 -5.28 -22.06
CA PRO A 329 6.05 -5.97 -22.29
C PRO A 329 5.88 -6.32 -23.76
N TYR A 330 5.49 -7.57 -24.03
CA TYR A 330 5.28 -8.05 -25.38
C TYR A 330 4.18 -7.24 -26.06
N ARG A 331 4.43 -6.87 -27.33
CA ARG A 331 3.44 -6.22 -28.19
C ARG A 331 3.01 -7.22 -29.23
N ASN A 332 1.72 -7.55 -29.21
CA ASN A 332 1.16 -8.53 -30.13
C ASN A 332 0.95 -7.91 -31.51
N ARG A 333 1.12 -8.72 -32.56
CA ARG A 333 0.97 -8.31 -33.97
C ARG A 333 0.22 -9.39 -34.77
N ASP A 334 -0.72 -10.04 -34.08
CA ASP A 334 -1.65 -10.99 -34.69
C ASP A 334 -2.86 -10.28 -35.29
N TRP A 335 -3.72 -11.06 -35.94
CA TRP A 335 -4.93 -10.58 -36.62
C TRP A 335 -5.86 -9.74 -35.72
N GLU A 336 -5.96 -10.04 -34.41
CA GLU A 336 -6.80 -9.30 -33.46
C GLU A 336 -6.33 -7.85 -33.29
N TYR A 337 -5.01 -7.65 -33.21
CA TYR A 337 -4.39 -6.32 -33.17
C TYR A 337 -4.62 -5.59 -34.48
N ASP A 338 -4.32 -6.23 -35.61
CA ASP A 338 -4.44 -5.63 -36.94
C ASP A 338 -5.88 -5.20 -37.23
N GLU A 339 -6.85 -6.01 -36.82
CA GLU A 339 -8.27 -5.75 -37.03
C GLU A 339 -8.77 -4.58 -36.16
N PHE A 340 -8.46 -4.58 -34.86
CA PHE A 340 -8.80 -3.46 -33.98
C PHE A 340 -8.17 -2.15 -34.49
N PHE A 341 -6.88 -2.19 -34.83
CA PHE A 341 -6.15 -1.01 -35.27
C PHE A 341 -6.64 -0.49 -36.63
N ARG A 342 -6.99 -1.38 -37.56
CA ARG A 342 -7.62 -1.02 -38.84
C ARG A 342 -8.93 -0.26 -38.62
N ARG A 343 -9.80 -0.75 -37.73
CA ARG A 343 -11.09 -0.10 -37.40
C ARG A 343 -10.88 1.26 -36.74
N LEU A 344 -9.94 1.36 -35.80
CA LEU A 344 -9.59 2.63 -35.16
C LEU A 344 -9.15 3.67 -36.21
N LYS A 345 -8.29 3.26 -37.14
CA LYS A 345 -7.78 4.13 -38.20
C LYS A 345 -8.89 4.59 -39.15
N GLU A 346 -9.80 3.70 -39.52
CA GLU A 346 -10.98 4.04 -40.34
C GLU A 346 -11.89 5.06 -39.64
N GLU A 347 -12.09 4.92 -38.33
CA GLU A 347 -12.86 5.88 -37.53
C GLU A 347 -12.15 7.24 -37.43
N GLN A 348 -10.82 7.24 -37.21
CA GLN A 348 -10.02 8.47 -37.22
C GLN A 348 -10.11 9.20 -38.57
N MET A 349 -10.04 8.46 -39.69
CA MET A 349 -10.27 9.01 -41.03
C MET A 349 -11.67 9.61 -41.17
N ARG A 350 -12.71 8.91 -40.73
CA ARG A 350 -14.11 9.36 -40.82
C ARG A 350 -14.35 10.63 -40.00
N MET A 351 -13.70 10.74 -38.84
CA MET A 351 -13.79 11.90 -37.96
C MET A 351 -12.86 13.06 -38.35
N GLY A 352 -11.99 12.87 -39.35
CA GLY A 352 -10.99 13.86 -39.77
C GLY A 352 -9.93 14.15 -38.70
N ARG A 353 -9.61 13.15 -37.87
CA ARG A 353 -8.54 13.22 -36.87
C ARG A 353 -7.20 12.79 -37.46
N ASP A 354 -6.12 13.17 -36.78
CA ASP A 354 -4.80 12.64 -37.11
C ASP A 354 -4.78 11.12 -36.87
N MET A 355 -4.37 10.39 -37.89
CA MET A 355 -4.33 8.93 -37.83
C MET A 355 -3.09 8.45 -37.10
N MET A 356 -3.28 7.52 -36.18
CA MET A 356 -2.16 6.79 -35.60
C MET A 356 -1.50 5.90 -36.66
N GLU A 357 -0.17 5.76 -36.60
CA GLU A 357 0.58 4.80 -37.43
C GLU A 357 0.62 3.40 -36.80
N GLU A 358 0.65 3.35 -35.47
CA GLU A 358 0.42 2.16 -34.63
C GLU A 358 -0.15 2.60 -33.27
N LEU A 359 -0.58 1.65 -32.44
CA LEU A 359 -0.96 1.97 -31.05
C LEU A 359 0.26 2.54 -30.28
N PRO A 360 0.09 3.59 -29.43
CA PRO A 360 1.23 4.37 -28.92
C PRO A 360 2.19 3.60 -28.01
N ASP A 361 1.68 2.68 -27.18
CA ASP A 361 2.50 1.80 -26.35
C ASP A 361 1.74 0.52 -25.94
N TYR A 362 2.39 -0.36 -25.17
CA TYR A 362 1.79 -1.60 -24.67
C TYR A 362 0.54 -1.38 -23.82
N ALA A 363 0.43 -0.22 -23.16
CA ALA A 363 -0.68 0.08 -22.28
C ALA A 363 -1.95 0.46 -23.06
N ALA A 364 -1.83 0.80 -24.35
CA ALA A 364 -2.96 0.93 -25.26
C ALA A 364 -3.57 -0.45 -25.55
N GLU A 365 -2.71 -1.42 -25.88
CA GLU A 365 -3.10 -2.79 -26.18
C GLU A 365 -3.76 -3.45 -24.95
N THR A 366 -3.16 -3.31 -23.76
CA THR A 366 -3.74 -3.85 -22.52
C THR A 366 -4.96 -3.06 -22.04
N MET A 367 -5.16 -1.80 -22.44
CA MET A 367 -6.39 -1.05 -22.15
C MET A 367 -7.59 -1.65 -22.88
N VAL A 368 -7.44 -1.93 -24.18
CA VAL A 368 -8.48 -2.59 -24.98
C VAL A 368 -8.85 -3.93 -24.33
N ASP A 369 -7.85 -4.73 -24.00
CA ASP A 369 -8.08 -6.04 -23.37
C ASP A 369 -8.65 -5.93 -21.94
N SER A 370 -8.34 -4.86 -21.20
CA SER A 370 -8.89 -4.65 -19.85
C SER A 370 -10.39 -4.36 -19.92
N ILE A 371 -10.80 -3.58 -20.92
CA ILE A 371 -12.20 -3.31 -21.23
C ILE A 371 -12.90 -4.60 -21.66
N LEU A 372 -12.29 -5.36 -22.58
CA LEU A 372 -12.83 -6.65 -23.06
C LEU A 372 -12.99 -7.65 -21.90
N ALA A 373 -12.00 -7.77 -21.03
CA ALA A 373 -12.03 -8.68 -19.89
C ALA A 373 -13.18 -8.35 -18.92
N LEU A 374 -13.34 -7.08 -18.58
CA LEU A 374 -14.43 -6.61 -17.71
C LEU A 374 -15.80 -6.81 -18.38
N ALA A 375 -15.93 -6.48 -19.66
CA ALA A 375 -17.17 -6.65 -20.41
C ALA A 375 -17.55 -8.14 -20.59
N LYS A 376 -16.58 -9.02 -20.83
CA LYS A 376 -16.79 -10.48 -20.85
C LYS A 376 -17.27 -10.99 -19.49
N ALA A 377 -16.63 -10.59 -18.40
CA ALA A 377 -17.07 -10.97 -17.06
C ALA A 377 -18.51 -10.50 -16.78
N LEU A 378 -18.85 -9.25 -17.13
CA LEU A 378 -20.22 -8.72 -17.01
C LEU A 378 -21.21 -9.52 -17.87
N SER A 379 -20.81 -9.99 -19.06
CA SER A 379 -21.65 -10.81 -19.95
C SER A 379 -22.04 -12.15 -19.34
N LEU A 380 -21.15 -12.74 -18.54
CA LEU A 380 -21.37 -14.01 -17.85
C LEU A 380 -22.31 -13.87 -16.63
N VAL A 381 -22.42 -12.66 -16.07
CA VAL A 381 -23.34 -12.37 -14.97
C VAL A 381 -24.74 -12.07 -15.51
N PRO A 382 -25.82 -12.66 -14.92
CA PRO A 382 -27.19 -12.32 -15.28
C PRO A 382 -27.45 -10.81 -15.20
N ARG A 383 -28.21 -10.27 -16.15
CA ARG A 383 -28.42 -8.81 -16.31
C ARG A 383 -28.79 -8.07 -15.02
N GLN A 384 -29.69 -8.64 -14.24
CA GLN A 384 -30.13 -8.08 -12.96
C GLN A 384 -29.08 -8.11 -11.86
N ASP A 385 -28.00 -8.87 -12.00
CA ASP A 385 -26.99 -9.12 -10.98
C ASP A 385 -25.65 -8.41 -11.28
N ARG A 386 -25.50 -7.78 -12.44
CA ARG A 386 -24.24 -7.16 -12.89
C ARG A 386 -23.72 -6.05 -11.97
N TYR A 387 -24.59 -5.42 -11.18
CA TYR A 387 -24.20 -4.43 -10.19
C TYR A 387 -23.50 -5.04 -8.96
N ASP A 388 -23.66 -6.36 -8.73
CA ASP A 388 -22.99 -7.07 -7.65
C ASP A 388 -21.56 -7.37 -8.07
N GLY A 389 -20.66 -6.46 -7.70
CA GLY A 389 -19.25 -6.55 -8.05
C GLY A 389 -18.59 -7.85 -7.60
N LYS A 390 -19.08 -8.54 -6.55
CA LYS A 390 -18.54 -9.86 -6.17
C LYS A 390 -18.79 -10.91 -7.23
N LYS A 391 -19.99 -10.95 -7.82
CA LYS A 391 -20.31 -11.88 -8.91
C LYS A 391 -19.47 -11.57 -10.15
N VAL A 392 -19.29 -10.29 -10.47
CA VAL A 392 -18.40 -9.87 -11.57
C VAL A 392 -16.94 -10.30 -11.31
N LEU A 393 -16.47 -10.17 -10.07
CA LEU A 393 -15.12 -10.62 -9.67
C LEU A 393 -14.95 -12.15 -9.72
N GLU A 394 -16.00 -12.92 -9.47
CA GLU A 394 -16.00 -14.37 -9.65
C GLU A 394 -15.87 -14.74 -11.14
N GLU A 395 -16.62 -14.07 -12.01
CA GLU A 395 -16.54 -14.30 -13.46
C GLU A 395 -15.23 -13.81 -14.07
N LEU A 396 -14.65 -12.71 -13.59
CA LEU A 396 -13.34 -12.20 -14.03
C LEU A 396 -12.24 -13.26 -13.92
N LYS A 397 -12.28 -14.13 -12.90
CA LYS A 397 -11.31 -15.22 -12.73
C LYS A 397 -11.38 -16.28 -13.83
N THR A 398 -12.51 -16.36 -14.53
CA THR A 398 -12.76 -17.36 -15.58
C THR A 398 -12.45 -16.83 -16.98
N VAL A 399 -12.20 -15.53 -17.11
CA VAL A 399 -11.93 -14.87 -18.39
C VAL A 399 -10.69 -15.47 -19.05
N ASN A 400 -10.88 -15.94 -20.28
CA ASN A 400 -9.83 -16.51 -21.12
C ASN A 400 -10.16 -16.25 -22.59
N PHE A 401 -9.36 -15.43 -23.28
CA PHE A 401 -9.58 -15.11 -24.69
C PHE A 401 -8.29 -14.65 -25.39
N GLN A 402 -8.32 -14.61 -26.72
CA GLN A 402 -7.29 -13.93 -27.52
C GLN A 402 -7.68 -12.46 -27.67
N GLY A 403 -6.82 -11.56 -27.20
CA GLY A 403 -7.03 -10.11 -27.26
C GLY A 403 -5.97 -9.38 -28.09
N VAL A 404 -6.07 -8.04 -28.10
CA VAL A 404 -5.19 -7.14 -28.84
C VAL A 404 -3.76 -7.22 -28.33
N SER A 405 -3.54 -7.41 -27.03
CA SER A 405 -2.21 -7.58 -26.41
C SER A 405 -1.75 -9.05 -26.37
N GLY A 406 -2.45 -9.96 -27.03
CA GLY A 406 -2.18 -11.40 -27.05
C GLY A 406 -3.16 -12.19 -26.19
N HIS A 407 -2.75 -13.36 -25.70
CA HIS A 407 -3.62 -14.18 -24.86
C HIS A 407 -3.88 -13.50 -23.51
N VAL A 408 -5.15 -13.47 -23.09
CA VAL A 408 -5.63 -12.80 -21.88
C VAL A 408 -6.25 -13.83 -20.94
N SER A 409 -5.67 -13.94 -19.75
CA SER A 409 -6.22 -14.64 -18.59
C SER A 409 -5.57 -14.11 -17.31
N PHE A 410 -6.14 -14.44 -16.15
CA PHE A 410 -5.67 -13.95 -14.85
C PHE A 410 -5.13 -15.06 -13.95
N SER A 411 -4.11 -14.73 -13.16
CA SER A 411 -3.65 -15.56 -12.05
C SER A 411 -4.62 -15.46 -10.86
N PRO A 412 -4.49 -16.35 -9.85
CA PRO A 412 -5.29 -16.28 -8.63
C PRO A 412 -5.19 -14.93 -7.90
N GLU A 413 -4.08 -14.20 -8.07
CA GLU A 413 -3.82 -12.89 -7.48
C GLU A 413 -4.41 -11.72 -8.30
N GLY A 414 -5.05 -11.99 -9.43
CA GLY A 414 -5.57 -10.96 -10.34
C GLY A 414 -4.53 -10.39 -11.32
N ASP A 415 -3.32 -10.93 -11.34
CA ASP A 415 -2.27 -10.54 -12.30
C ASP A 415 -2.51 -11.18 -13.67
N ARG A 416 -1.94 -10.63 -14.74
CA ARG A 416 -1.92 -11.33 -16.05
C ARG A 416 -1.22 -12.67 -15.90
N ALA A 417 -1.90 -13.75 -16.28
CA ALA A 417 -1.30 -15.07 -16.37
C ALA A 417 -0.40 -15.15 -17.61
N ASP A 418 0.75 -15.81 -17.45
CA ASP A 418 1.83 -15.95 -18.45
C ASP A 418 2.14 -14.66 -19.25
N PRO A 419 2.58 -13.57 -18.58
CA PRO A 419 2.92 -12.34 -19.26
C PRO A 419 4.17 -12.55 -20.13
N LEU A 420 4.03 -12.30 -21.43
CA LEU A 420 5.13 -12.33 -22.38
C LEU A 420 5.92 -11.01 -22.36
N TYR A 421 7.23 -11.11 -22.58
CA TYR A 421 8.12 -9.96 -22.71
C TYR A 421 8.92 -10.07 -24.01
N SER A 422 8.97 -8.99 -24.78
CA SER A 422 9.88 -8.88 -25.91
C SER A 422 11.30 -8.59 -25.44
N VAL A 423 12.28 -9.25 -26.07
CA VAL A 423 13.69 -8.95 -25.91
C VAL A 423 14.07 -7.85 -26.90
N VAL A 424 14.65 -6.77 -26.40
CA VAL A 424 15.06 -5.61 -27.21
C VAL A 424 16.56 -5.38 -27.12
N ASN A 425 17.21 -5.03 -28.24
CA ASN A 425 18.64 -4.74 -28.32
C ASN A 425 18.91 -3.40 -29.03
N MET A 426 19.72 -2.55 -28.41
CA MET A 426 20.24 -1.30 -28.98
C MET A 426 21.53 -1.60 -29.74
N ALA A 427 21.39 -2.02 -30.98
CA ALA A 427 22.50 -2.46 -31.82
C ALA A 427 23.46 -1.31 -32.17
N HIS A 428 22.92 -0.13 -32.50
CA HIS A 428 23.70 0.99 -32.99
C HIS A 428 23.25 2.32 -32.40
N LYS A 429 24.23 3.20 -32.18
CA LYS A 429 24.01 4.59 -31.79
C LYS A 429 23.00 5.30 -32.69
N GLY A 430 22.10 6.06 -32.08
CA GLY A 430 21.13 6.90 -32.79
C GLY A 430 20.08 6.15 -33.60
N LYS A 431 19.99 4.83 -33.44
CA LYS A 431 18.93 4.00 -34.05
C LYS A 431 17.88 3.59 -33.02
N GLU A 432 16.79 3.05 -33.52
CA GLU A 432 15.74 2.45 -32.70
C GLU A 432 16.17 1.11 -32.10
N TRP A 433 15.44 0.68 -31.07
CA TRP A 433 15.63 -0.63 -30.45
C TRP A 433 15.12 -1.73 -31.39
N ASN A 434 15.93 -2.77 -31.61
CA ASN A 434 15.53 -3.92 -32.40
C ASN A 434 14.84 -4.96 -31.51
N TYR A 435 13.72 -5.49 -31.97
CA TYR A 435 13.09 -6.67 -31.38
C TYR A 435 13.82 -7.93 -31.86
N VAL A 436 14.40 -8.70 -30.93
CA VAL A 436 15.26 -9.86 -31.25
C VAL A 436 14.68 -11.19 -30.77
N GLY A 437 13.58 -11.15 -30.02
CA GLY A 437 12.87 -12.34 -29.55
C GLY A 437 11.85 -12.07 -28.45
N VAL A 438 11.39 -13.14 -27.84
CA VAL A 438 10.37 -13.16 -26.78
C VAL A 438 10.81 -14.09 -25.66
N VAL A 439 10.51 -13.72 -24.42
CA VAL A 439 10.77 -14.50 -23.21
C VAL A 439 9.51 -14.52 -22.33
N SER A 440 9.27 -15.66 -21.68
CA SER A 440 8.20 -15.85 -20.70
C SER A 440 8.81 -16.32 -19.38
N SER A 441 8.41 -15.65 -18.30
CA SER A 441 8.76 -15.99 -16.92
C SER A 441 8.13 -17.32 -16.47
N GLN A 442 6.86 -17.55 -16.77
CA GLN A 442 6.10 -18.67 -16.23
C GLN A 442 6.38 -19.98 -16.98
N SER A 443 6.53 -19.92 -18.30
CA SER A 443 6.92 -21.09 -19.10
C SER A 443 8.43 -21.37 -19.08
N ASN A 444 9.23 -20.46 -18.48
CA ASN A 444 10.69 -20.49 -18.49
C ASN A 444 11.26 -20.70 -19.90
N SER A 445 10.67 -20.04 -20.88
CA SER A 445 11.02 -20.15 -22.29
C SER A 445 11.58 -18.84 -22.81
N ALA A 446 12.66 -18.92 -23.60
CA ALA A 446 13.24 -17.79 -24.29
C ALA A 446 13.48 -18.18 -25.75
N ASN A 447 12.87 -17.43 -26.66
CA ASN A 447 12.96 -17.65 -28.09
C ASN A 447 13.47 -16.36 -28.75
N TYR A 448 14.74 -16.36 -29.14
CA TYR A 448 15.40 -15.21 -29.76
C TYR A 448 16.45 -15.68 -30.77
N THR A 449 16.81 -14.80 -31.68
CA THR A 449 17.87 -15.05 -32.66
C THR A 449 19.17 -14.41 -32.17
N LEU A 450 20.16 -15.21 -31.75
CA LEU A 450 21.45 -14.70 -31.27
C LEU A 450 22.19 -13.84 -32.31
N GLU A 451 22.03 -14.16 -33.60
CA GLU A 451 22.70 -13.44 -34.69
C GLU A 451 22.16 -12.00 -34.86
N ASP A 452 20.93 -11.74 -34.39
CA ASP A 452 20.30 -10.42 -34.42
C ASP A 452 20.71 -9.54 -33.22
N ILE A 453 21.40 -10.12 -32.22
CA ILE A 453 21.89 -9.41 -31.04
C ILE A 453 23.31 -8.88 -31.31
N CYS A 454 23.48 -7.58 -31.09
CA CYS A 454 24.78 -6.94 -31.06
C CYS A 454 25.26 -6.77 -29.61
N TRP A 455 26.52 -7.10 -29.38
CA TRP A 455 27.17 -7.03 -28.07
C TRP A 455 28.18 -5.88 -28.03
N ALA A 456 28.28 -5.20 -26.89
CA ALA A 456 29.15 -4.05 -26.70
C ALA A 456 30.60 -4.36 -27.12
N GLU A 457 31.16 -3.55 -28.03
CA GLU A 457 32.51 -3.67 -28.64
C GLU A 457 32.85 -5.00 -29.35
N ILE A 458 32.00 -6.02 -29.25
CA ILE A 458 32.18 -7.33 -29.89
C ILE A 458 31.53 -7.33 -31.28
N GLY A 459 30.38 -6.69 -31.43
CA GLY A 459 29.64 -6.62 -32.69
C GLY A 459 28.42 -7.55 -32.75
N CYS A 460 27.91 -7.75 -33.97
CA CYS A 460 26.66 -8.48 -34.27
C CYS A 460 26.95 -9.81 -34.99
N GLN A 461 25.91 -10.61 -35.28
CA GLN A 461 26.02 -11.86 -36.06
C GLN A 461 26.88 -12.95 -35.40
N HIS A 462 26.76 -13.07 -34.07
CA HIS A 462 27.44 -14.10 -33.31
C HIS A 462 26.48 -15.25 -32.97
N SER A 463 26.91 -16.48 -33.20
CA SER A 463 26.15 -17.69 -32.87
C SER A 463 26.22 -18.07 -31.38
N LYS A 464 26.92 -17.27 -30.56
CA LYS A 464 27.05 -17.47 -29.11
C LYS A 464 27.16 -16.13 -28.39
N ALA A 465 26.47 -16.01 -27.25
CA ALA A 465 26.60 -14.87 -26.35
C ALA A 465 28.05 -14.77 -25.78
N PRO A 466 28.54 -13.56 -25.49
CA PRO A 466 29.85 -13.37 -24.87
C PRO A 466 29.90 -13.99 -23.47
N SER A 467 31.12 -14.26 -22.99
CA SER A 467 31.34 -14.66 -21.59
C SER A 467 30.86 -13.56 -20.65
N ASP A 468 30.20 -13.95 -19.56
CA ASP A 468 29.84 -13.08 -18.43
C ASP A 468 31.04 -12.70 -17.56
N LYS A 469 32.19 -13.37 -17.73
CA LYS A 469 33.44 -13.12 -16.98
C LYS A 469 34.51 -12.50 -17.87
N TYR A 470 35.32 -11.61 -17.30
CA TYR A 470 36.51 -11.06 -17.95
C TYR A 470 37.66 -12.08 -17.99
N PRO A 471 38.42 -12.16 -19.11
CA PRO A 471 39.55 -13.06 -19.23
C PRO A 471 40.67 -12.63 -18.27
N VAL A 472 41.25 -13.59 -17.55
CA VAL A 472 42.45 -13.34 -16.74
C VAL A 472 43.65 -13.13 -17.67
N PRO A 473 44.46 -12.08 -17.48
CA PRO A 473 45.74 -12.01 -18.14
C PRO A 473 46.56 -13.25 -17.77
N PRO A 474 47.19 -13.95 -18.74
CA PRO A 474 48.03 -15.09 -18.40
C PRO A 474 49.14 -14.61 -17.47
N THR A 475 49.15 -15.14 -16.24
CA THR A 475 50.25 -14.88 -15.31
C THR A 475 51.53 -15.36 -15.97
N LYS A 476 52.50 -14.45 -16.18
CA LYS A 476 53.84 -14.85 -16.63
C LYS A 476 54.41 -15.75 -15.54
N LEU A 477 54.34 -17.06 -15.76
CA LEU A 477 55.01 -18.05 -14.93
C LEU A 477 56.48 -17.65 -14.86
N ALA A 478 56.91 -17.12 -13.72
CA ALA A 478 58.30 -16.79 -13.51
C ALA A 478 59.10 -18.09 -13.67
N ALA A 479 60.16 -18.07 -14.49
CA ALA A 479 60.91 -19.26 -14.93
C ALA A 479 61.35 -20.21 -13.80
N TRP A 480 61.41 -19.71 -12.55
CA TRP A 480 61.67 -20.50 -11.35
C TRP A 480 60.57 -21.54 -11.04
N ALA A 481 59.31 -21.28 -11.37
CA ALA A 481 58.19 -22.18 -11.06
C ALA A 481 58.17 -23.43 -11.98
N ILE A 482 58.69 -23.35 -13.20
CA ILE A 482 58.89 -24.52 -14.09
C ILE A 482 60.01 -25.42 -13.54
N ALA A 483 61.06 -24.84 -12.96
CA ALA A 483 62.15 -25.58 -12.31
C ALA A 483 61.70 -26.26 -11.01
N VAL A 484 60.83 -25.61 -10.23
CA VAL A 484 60.26 -26.19 -9.01
C VAL A 484 59.27 -27.31 -9.33
N MET A 485 58.42 -27.15 -10.35
CA MET A 485 57.47 -28.19 -10.78
C MET A 485 58.16 -29.44 -11.33
N THR A 486 59.31 -29.31 -12.00
CA THR A 486 60.11 -30.47 -12.45
C THR A 486 60.76 -31.21 -11.29
N ILE A 487 61.29 -30.50 -10.28
CA ILE A 487 61.86 -31.11 -9.05
C ILE A 487 60.76 -31.82 -8.24
N ILE A 488 59.59 -31.20 -8.09
CA ILE A 488 58.44 -31.80 -7.40
C ILE A 488 57.92 -33.02 -8.16
N SER A 489 57.87 -32.98 -9.49
CA SER A 489 57.44 -34.12 -10.31
C SER A 489 58.36 -35.34 -10.12
N VAL A 490 59.68 -35.13 -10.03
CA VAL A 490 60.66 -36.19 -9.74
C VAL A 490 60.47 -36.76 -8.33
N LEU A 491 60.19 -35.91 -7.34
CA LEU A 491 59.92 -36.32 -5.95
C LEU A 491 58.58 -37.07 -5.80
N VAL A 492 57.55 -36.63 -6.51
CA VAL A 492 56.22 -37.26 -6.53
C VAL A 492 56.27 -38.63 -7.21
N VAL A 493 57.03 -38.79 -8.30
CA VAL A 493 57.26 -40.10 -8.91
C VAL A 493 58.02 -41.04 -7.95
N ALA A 494 59.03 -40.54 -7.24
CA ALA A 494 59.76 -41.33 -6.23
C ALA A 494 58.86 -41.75 -5.04
N LEU A 495 57.98 -40.86 -4.58
CA LEU A 495 57.01 -41.13 -3.51
C LEU A 495 55.86 -42.03 -3.98
N ALA A 496 55.39 -41.88 -5.22
CA ALA A 496 54.37 -42.72 -5.83
C ALA A 496 54.88 -44.16 -6.02
N VAL A 497 56.15 -44.34 -6.41
CA VAL A 497 56.79 -45.67 -6.46
C VAL A 497 56.86 -46.31 -5.06
N LYS A 498 57.12 -45.51 -4.01
CA LYS A 498 57.15 -45.98 -2.61
C LYS A 498 55.75 -46.29 -2.05
N TYR A 499 54.75 -45.47 -2.40
CA TYR A 499 53.37 -45.60 -1.97
C TYR A 499 52.63 -46.73 -2.71
N TRP A 500 52.88 -46.91 -4.00
CA TRP A 500 52.32 -48.00 -4.81
C TRP A 500 52.77 -49.38 -4.32
N ARG A 501 54.03 -49.52 -3.86
CA ARG A 501 54.53 -50.74 -3.18
C ARG A 501 53.82 -51.02 -1.85
N SER A 502 53.28 -50.00 -1.18
CA SER A 502 52.63 -50.11 0.13
C SER A 502 51.10 -50.30 0.03
N HIS A 503 50.45 -49.66 -0.94
CA HIS A 503 48.99 -49.57 -0.99
C HIS A 503 48.29 -50.72 -1.74
N GLN A 504 49.02 -51.57 -2.45
CA GLN A 504 48.49 -52.79 -3.11
C GLN A 504 47.82 -53.78 -2.14
N LYS A 505 48.09 -53.72 -0.82
CA LYS A 505 47.50 -54.64 0.18
C LYS A 505 46.16 -54.21 0.80
N LYS A 506 45.59 -53.03 0.51
CA LYS A 506 44.41 -52.51 1.25
C LYS A 506 43.19 -52.08 0.41
N LYS A 507 43.20 -52.29 -0.92
CA LYS A 507 42.18 -51.71 -1.81
C LYS A 507 40.98 -52.61 -2.16
N GLN A 508 40.91 -53.85 -1.68
CA GLN A 508 39.79 -54.77 -1.98
C GLN A 508 38.61 -54.78 -0.99
N LEU A 509 38.62 -53.97 0.09
CA LEU A 509 37.60 -54.09 1.17
C LEU A 509 36.65 -52.88 1.33
N LYS A 510 36.85 -51.74 0.64
CA LYS A 510 36.10 -50.49 0.94
C LYS A 510 35.07 -50.03 -0.08
N SER A 511 34.94 -50.64 -1.27
CA SER A 511 33.97 -50.15 -2.27
C SER A 511 32.57 -50.74 -2.13
N SER A 512 32.39 -51.89 -1.48
CA SER A 512 31.07 -52.54 -1.38
C SER A 512 30.16 -52.02 -0.25
N ILE A 513 30.66 -51.20 0.67
CA ILE A 513 29.90 -50.69 1.82
C ILE A 513 29.22 -49.34 1.52
N SER A 514 29.80 -48.52 0.64
CA SER A 514 29.28 -47.19 0.30
C SER A 514 28.01 -47.21 -0.54
N GLU A 515 27.76 -48.29 -1.29
CA GLU A 515 26.69 -48.34 -2.29
C GLU A 515 25.36 -48.85 -1.70
N MET A 516 25.42 -49.63 -0.61
CA MET A 516 24.23 -50.06 0.15
C MET A 516 23.67 -48.95 1.03
N GLN A 517 24.52 -48.07 1.58
CA GLN A 517 24.08 -46.92 2.39
C GLN A 517 23.22 -45.95 1.55
N LYS A 518 23.66 -45.68 0.31
CA LYS A 518 23.00 -44.76 -0.63
C LYS A 518 21.61 -45.21 -1.08
N LYS A 519 21.33 -46.52 -1.07
CA LYS A 519 20.02 -47.07 -1.46
C LYS A 519 19.01 -47.12 -0.31
N MET A 520 19.47 -47.00 0.94
CA MET A 520 18.62 -47.04 2.14
C MET A 520 18.06 -45.65 2.50
N ASP A 521 18.78 -44.57 2.17
CA ASP A 521 18.34 -43.20 2.39
C ASP A 521 17.29 -42.75 1.36
N ALA A 522 17.32 -43.31 0.14
CA ALA A 522 16.36 -43.00 -0.93
C ALA A 522 14.95 -43.57 -0.70
N MET A 523 14.75 -44.42 0.31
CA MET A 523 13.47 -45.12 0.57
C MET A 523 12.69 -44.57 1.77
N LYS A 524 13.17 -43.48 2.40
CA LYS A 524 12.51 -42.84 3.56
C LYS A 524 11.72 -41.56 3.24
N ASN A 525 11.73 -41.08 2.01
CA ASN A 525 11.27 -39.72 1.67
C ASN A 525 9.92 -39.65 0.92
N ILE A 526 9.07 -40.67 1.02
CA ILE A 526 7.77 -40.69 0.32
C ILE A 526 6.59 -40.63 1.32
N ASP A 527 6.75 -41.10 2.55
CA ASP A 527 5.71 -40.98 3.59
C ASP A 527 5.65 -39.58 4.25
N SER A 528 6.68 -38.74 4.08
CA SER A 528 6.70 -37.38 4.63
C SER A 528 5.97 -36.35 3.78
N GLU A 529 5.85 -36.54 2.47
CA GLU A 529 5.19 -35.59 1.56
C GLU A 529 3.65 -35.68 1.63
N LEU A 530 3.09 -36.86 1.89
CA LEU A 530 1.63 -37.05 2.07
C LEU A 530 1.10 -36.51 3.40
N LEU A 531 1.95 -36.47 4.44
CA LEU A 531 1.63 -35.91 5.76
C LEU A 531 1.71 -34.37 5.78
N ASP A 532 2.42 -33.75 4.84
CA ASP A 532 2.56 -32.29 4.76
C ASP A 532 1.39 -31.65 3.98
N LEU A 533 0.85 -32.34 2.96
CA LEU A 533 -0.32 -31.88 2.20
C LEU A 533 -1.62 -31.82 3.02
N ASP A 534 -1.87 -32.81 3.89
CA ASP A 534 -3.07 -32.84 4.73
C ASP A 534 -2.99 -31.79 5.87
N LYS A 535 -1.76 -31.48 6.30
CA LYS A 535 -1.47 -30.42 7.27
C LYS A 535 -1.67 -29.02 6.68
N GLN A 536 -1.32 -28.82 5.40
CA GLN A 536 -1.51 -27.55 4.70
C GLN A 536 -2.99 -27.22 4.45
N VAL A 537 -3.84 -28.21 4.18
CA VAL A 537 -5.30 -28.00 4.01
C VAL A 537 -5.97 -27.62 5.33
N GLU A 538 -5.58 -28.24 6.43
CA GLU A 538 -6.20 -27.98 7.73
C GLU A 538 -5.67 -26.72 8.43
N ASP A 539 -4.43 -26.33 8.13
CA ASP A 539 -3.90 -25.00 8.47
C ASP A 539 -4.54 -23.89 7.61
N ALA A 540 -4.96 -24.16 6.37
CA ALA A 540 -5.72 -23.21 5.55
C ALA A 540 -7.13 -22.97 6.10
N LYS A 541 -7.85 -24.02 6.54
CA LYS A 541 -9.16 -23.87 7.21
C LYS A 541 -9.05 -23.17 8.56
N ARG A 542 -8.00 -23.45 9.35
CA ARG A 542 -7.71 -22.73 10.59
C ARG A 542 -7.34 -21.26 10.34
N ARG A 543 -6.61 -20.97 9.25
CA ARG A 543 -6.32 -19.59 8.82
C ARG A 543 -7.59 -18.86 8.42
N GLN A 544 -8.48 -19.47 7.63
CA GLN A 544 -9.76 -18.89 7.26
C GLN A 544 -10.65 -18.59 8.48
N ALA A 545 -10.72 -19.50 9.46
CA ALA A 545 -11.40 -19.26 10.73
C ALA A 545 -10.73 -18.17 11.58
N SER A 546 -9.39 -18.13 11.61
CA SER A 546 -8.63 -17.07 12.29
C SER A 546 -8.75 -15.70 11.63
N LEU A 547 -8.98 -15.66 10.32
CA LEU A 547 -9.20 -14.44 9.53
C LEU A 547 -10.61 -13.89 9.73
N ILE A 548 -11.62 -14.77 9.89
CA ILE A 548 -12.98 -14.38 10.28
C ILE A 548 -13.00 -13.81 11.70
N LEU A 549 -12.20 -14.36 12.62
CA LEU A 549 -11.99 -13.80 13.96
C LEU A 549 -11.17 -12.49 13.93
N LYS A 550 -10.10 -12.41 13.12
CA LYS A 550 -9.29 -11.19 12.97
C LYS A 550 -10.01 -10.04 12.25
N ARG A 551 -10.98 -10.33 11.39
CA ARG A 551 -11.86 -9.32 10.78
C ARG A 551 -12.72 -8.61 11.84
N ALA A 552 -13.03 -9.28 12.95
CA ALA A 552 -13.70 -8.65 14.08
C ALA A 552 -12.74 -7.81 14.94
N ASP A 553 -11.47 -8.22 15.07
CA ASP A 553 -10.45 -7.49 15.85
C ASP A 553 -9.99 -6.17 15.18
N LEU A 554 -10.00 -6.07 13.85
CA LEU A 554 -9.55 -4.88 13.08
C LEU A 554 -10.50 -3.67 13.13
N GLN A 555 -11.65 -3.79 13.80
CA GLN A 555 -12.66 -2.74 13.94
C GLN A 555 -12.94 -2.33 15.39
N GLU A 556 -12.06 -2.64 16.35
CA GLU A 556 -12.20 -2.06 17.69
C GLU A 556 -11.90 -0.56 17.65
N MET A 557 -12.96 0.23 17.50
CA MET A 557 -12.91 1.66 17.79
C MET A 557 -12.49 1.81 19.26
N PRO A 558 -11.73 2.87 19.61
CA PRO A 558 -11.32 3.07 20.99
C PRO A 558 -12.53 3.05 21.92
N LEU A 559 -12.45 2.29 23.02
CA LEU A 559 -13.51 2.24 24.04
C LEU A 559 -13.88 3.62 24.60
N THR A 560 -13.01 4.60 24.43
CA THR A 560 -13.24 5.98 24.83
C THR A 560 -14.14 6.75 23.88
N TRP A 561 -14.40 6.27 22.66
CA TRP A 561 -15.25 6.96 21.69
C TRP A 561 -16.72 6.85 22.09
N SER A 562 -17.45 7.93 21.87
CA SER A 562 -18.89 8.00 22.02
C SER A 562 -19.56 7.71 20.68
N ASP A 563 -20.84 7.34 20.71
CA ASP A 563 -21.71 7.13 19.53
C ASP A 563 -21.99 8.42 18.71
N SER A 564 -21.25 9.50 18.95
CA SER A 564 -21.35 10.74 18.19
C SER A 564 -20.56 10.64 16.88
N ASP A 565 -21.17 11.08 15.78
CA ASP A 565 -20.53 11.17 14.46
C ASP A 565 -19.63 12.42 14.31
N GLU A 566 -19.51 13.24 15.36
CA GLU A 566 -18.66 14.43 15.34
C GLU A 566 -17.17 14.08 15.42
N THR A 567 -16.36 14.67 14.53
CA THR A 567 -14.90 14.50 14.52
C THR A 567 -14.26 15.01 15.83
N LEU A 568 -14.83 16.05 16.45
CA LEU A 568 -14.37 16.60 17.73
C LEU A 568 -15.46 16.49 18.79
N VAL A 569 -15.30 15.55 19.72
CA VAL A 569 -16.22 15.39 20.85
C VAL A 569 -15.66 16.10 22.09
N GLU A 570 -16.39 17.07 22.63
CA GLU A 570 -15.95 17.82 23.82
C GLU A 570 -15.89 16.91 25.05
N VAL A 571 -14.72 16.87 25.69
CA VAL A 571 -14.48 16.14 26.94
C VAL A 571 -14.70 17.10 28.11
N THR A 572 -15.79 16.92 28.85
CA THR A 572 -16.18 17.83 29.93
C THR A 572 -15.45 17.49 31.24
N PRO A 573 -15.38 18.40 32.23
CA PRO A 573 -14.75 18.14 33.53
C PRO A 573 -15.39 17.02 34.36
N GLU A 574 -16.56 16.54 33.96
CA GLU A 574 -17.24 15.37 34.52
C GLU A 574 -16.69 14.04 33.99
N ASP A 575 -15.94 14.05 32.88
CA ASP A 575 -15.23 12.91 32.33
C ASP A 575 -13.83 12.76 32.98
N ASP A 576 -13.44 11.53 33.30
CA ASP A 576 -12.13 11.22 33.86
C ASP A 576 -10.98 11.51 32.88
N GLN A 577 -11.25 11.44 31.56
CA GLN A 577 -10.32 11.82 30.50
C GLN A 577 -9.85 13.27 30.66
N TYR A 578 -10.74 14.18 31.08
CA TYR A 578 -10.40 15.60 31.27
C TYR A 578 -9.27 15.77 32.29
N TRP A 579 -9.38 15.07 33.43
CA TRP A 579 -8.42 15.18 34.52
C TRP A 579 -7.11 14.46 34.20
N SER A 580 -7.15 13.37 33.44
CA SER A 580 -5.94 12.72 32.91
C SER A 580 -5.12 13.68 32.05
N VAL A 581 -5.77 14.35 31.09
CA VAL A 581 -5.12 15.33 30.21
C VAL A 581 -4.64 16.57 30.98
N GLN A 582 -5.44 17.09 31.92
CA GLN A 582 -5.03 18.21 32.78
C GLN A 582 -3.81 17.88 33.62
N ASN A 583 -3.76 16.69 34.23
CA ASN A 583 -2.63 16.28 35.05
C ASN A 583 -1.37 16.14 34.20
N LYS A 584 -1.46 15.49 33.04
CA LYS A 584 -0.35 15.36 32.09
C LYS A 584 0.16 16.73 31.60
N LEU A 585 -0.75 17.67 31.32
CA LEU A 585 -0.39 19.04 30.95
C LEU A 585 0.43 19.72 32.06
N LYS A 586 0.00 19.55 33.32
CA LYS A 586 0.60 20.16 34.51
C LYS A 586 1.89 19.51 34.99
N GLU A 587 2.26 18.34 34.48
CA GLU A 587 3.58 17.72 34.76
C GLU A 587 4.73 18.67 34.41
N THR A 588 4.58 19.50 33.38
CA THR A 588 5.62 20.45 32.95
C THR A 588 5.15 21.90 32.78
N MET A 589 3.85 22.16 32.96
CA MET A 589 3.27 23.51 32.96
C MET A 589 2.25 23.66 34.10
N ASP A 590 2.75 23.85 35.32
CA ASP A 590 1.93 23.97 36.54
C ASP A 590 0.99 25.19 36.55
N ASP A 591 1.38 26.26 35.83
CA ASP A 591 0.61 27.48 35.59
C ASP A 591 -0.38 27.40 34.42
N ALA A 592 -0.47 26.26 33.71
CA ALA A 592 -1.40 26.07 32.62
C ALA A 592 -2.80 25.63 33.11
N TRP A 593 -3.83 26.11 32.43
CA TRP A 593 -5.23 25.80 32.70
C TRP A 593 -5.94 25.48 31.40
N ILE A 594 -6.57 24.32 31.34
CA ILE A 594 -7.40 23.90 30.22
C ILE A 594 -8.70 24.71 30.16
N SER A 595 -9.01 25.23 28.98
CA SER A 595 -10.29 25.85 28.64
C SER A 595 -11.24 24.83 28.03
N LYS A 596 -10.77 24.06 27.04
CA LYS A 596 -11.55 23.00 26.38
C LYS A 596 -10.64 21.85 25.96
N ILE A 597 -11.22 20.65 25.88
CA ILE A 597 -10.58 19.45 25.34
C ILE A 597 -11.56 18.84 24.37
N TRP A 598 -11.07 18.48 23.20
CA TRP A 598 -11.82 17.64 22.27
C TRP A 598 -11.08 16.34 22.07
N ARG A 599 -11.80 15.23 22.24
CA ARG A 599 -11.36 13.92 21.77
C ARG A 599 -11.59 13.88 20.27
N VAL A 600 -10.56 13.51 19.51
CA VAL A 600 -10.70 13.34 18.06
C VAL A 600 -11.28 11.95 17.79
N GLN A 601 -12.37 11.90 17.03
CA GLN A 601 -13.02 10.68 16.56
C GLN A 601 -13.01 10.64 15.04
N ASN A 602 -11.87 10.28 14.46
CA ASN A 602 -11.71 10.17 13.01
C ASN A 602 -11.43 8.72 12.62
N THR A 603 -12.43 8.05 12.05
CA THR A 603 -12.41 6.64 11.64
C THR A 603 -11.27 6.35 10.66
N SER A 604 -11.07 7.20 9.66
CA SER A 604 -10.05 7.06 8.62
C SER A 604 -8.64 7.11 9.22
N LEU A 605 -8.36 8.12 10.05
CA LEU A 605 -7.07 8.25 10.73
C LEU A 605 -6.83 7.13 11.75
N TRP A 606 -7.88 6.70 12.46
CA TRP A 606 -7.78 5.58 13.39
C TRP A 606 -7.48 4.27 12.67
N THR A 607 -8.11 4.04 11.52
CA THR A 607 -7.89 2.85 10.69
C THR A 607 -6.45 2.84 10.17
N TYR A 608 -5.96 3.97 9.66
CA TYR A 608 -4.59 4.07 9.17
C TYR A 608 -3.55 3.87 10.29
N TYR A 609 -3.78 4.50 11.44
CA TYR A 609 -2.96 4.29 12.64
C TYR A 609 -2.94 2.83 13.12
N SER A 610 -4.11 2.19 13.18
CA SER A 610 -4.26 0.80 13.62
C SER A 610 -3.57 -0.16 12.65
N PHE A 611 -3.68 0.09 11.35
CA PHE A 611 -2.93 -0.64 10.33
C PHE A 611 -1.42 -0.59 10.58
N HIS A 612 -0.84 0.58 10.88
CA HIS A 612 0.60 0.69 11.18
C HIS A 612 0.98 0.01 12.49
N LYS A 613 0.09 0.00 13.48
CA LYS A 613 0.29 -0.71 14.77
C LYS A 613 0.34 -2.22 14.56
N ASP A 614 -0.57 -2.75 13.75
CA ASP A 614 -0.62 -4.16 13.41
C ASP A 614 0.55 -4.57 12.53
N ARG A 615 0.93 -3.72 11.58
CA ARG A 615 2.11 -3.97 10.72
C ARG A 615 3.36 -4.19 11.55
N LEU A 616 3.64 -3.35 12.57
CA LEU A 616 4.77 -3.56 13.47
C LEU A 616 4.68 -4.88 14.23
N THR A 617 3.50 -5.17 14.77
CA THR A 617 3.26 -6.40 15.53
C THR A 617 3.50 -7.64 14.68
N ARG A 618 3.07 -7.63 13.41
CA ARG A 618 3.27 -8.74 12.45
C ARG A 618 4.73 -9.01 12.12
N ILE A 619 5.55 -7.96 12.01
CA ILE A 619 6.99 -8.10 11.74
C ILE A 619 7.82 -8.33 13.02
N GLY A 620 7.16 -8.63 14.15
CA GLY A 620 7.81 -8.95 15.41
C GLY A 620 8.44 -7.74 16.12
N ILE A 621 8.01 -6.52 15.79
CA ILE A 621 8.48 -5.28 16.43
C ILE A 621 7.42 -4.82 17.44
N ASP A 622 7.83 -4.58 18.68
CA ASP A 622 6.97 -3.94 19.68
C ASP A 622 6.63 -2.53 19.21
N HIS A 623 5.34 -2.21 19.13
CA HIS A 623 4.88 -0.93 18.65
C HIS A 623 5.27 0.23 19.58
N ASN A 624 5.57 -0.03 20.86
CA ASN A 624 6.02 0.97 21.83
C ASN A 624 5.13 2.24 21.77
N GLU A 625 3.82 2.08 21.95
CA GLU A 625 2.86 3.19 21.84
C GLU A 625 3.07 4.20 22.98
N ARG A 626 3.12 5.49 22.65
CA ARG A 626 3.34 6.57 23.61
C ARG A 626 2.35 7.71 23.44
N HIS A 627 1.90 8.30 24.56
CA HIS A 627 1.17 9.56 24.58
C HIS A 627 2.13 10.75 24.63
N VAL A 628 2.22 11.48 23.54
CA VAL A 628 3.21 12.54 23.27
C VAL A 628 2.57 13.84 22.80
N TRP A 629 3.26 14.95 23.00
CA TRP A 629 2.78 16.29 22.66
C TRP A 629 3.22 16.73 21.27
N HIS A 630 2.34 17.41 20.54
CA HIS A 630 2.64 17.98 19.22
C HIS A 630 1.96 19.34 19.04
N GLY A 631 2.74 20.35 18.65
CA GLY A 631 2.22 21.68 18.33
C GLY A 631 2.31 21.97 16.83
N THR A 632 1.28 22.59 16.24
CA THR A 632 1.17 22.84 14.80
C THR A 632 1.67 24.23 14.36
N SER A 633 2.15 25.05 15.29
CA SER A 633 2.67 26.40 15.08
C SER A 633 1.68 27.32 14.36
N SER A 634 1.88 27.60 13.07
CA SER A 634 0.97 28.43 12.27
C SER A 634 -0.05 27.61 11.49
N LEU A 635 0.12 26.28 11.41
CA LEU A 635 -0.80 25.38 10.72
C LEU A 635 -2.05 25.20 11.58
N ASP A 636 -3.23 25.41 11.00
CA ASP A 636 -4.49 25.16 11.68
C ASP A 636 -4.61 23.66 12.02
N PRO A 637 -4.82 23.29 13.30
CA PRO A 637 -5.07 21.91 13.72
C PRO A 637 -6.14 21.17 12.91
N SER A 638 -7.13 21.86 12.33
CA SER A 638 -8.19 21.25 11.50
C SER A 638 -7.64 20.48 10.30
N ILE A 639 -6.51 20.92 9.75
CA ILE A 639 -5.82 20.25 8.64
C ILE A 639 -5.35 18.86 9.04
N ILE A 640 -5.13 18.59 10.34
CA ILE A 640 -4.66 17.30 10.83
C ILE A 640 -5.83 16.42 11.28
N TYR A 641 -6.77 16.95 12.08
CA TYR A 641 -7.83 16.10 12.66
C TYR A 641 -9.00 15.81 11.70
N ASN A 642 -9.23 16.65 10.68
CA ASN A 642 -10.25 16.41 9.65
C ASN A 642 -9.71 15.67 8.42
N ASP A 643 -8.40 15.48 8.34
CA ASP A 643 -7.80 14.75 7.23
C ASP A 643 -8.33 13.32 7.15
N GLN A 644 -8.49 12.82 5.92
CA GLN A 644 -9.09 11.50 5.65
C GLN A 644 -8.05 10.47 5.20
N GLN A 645 -6.77 10.84 5.12
CA GLN A 645 -5.74 9.99 4.52
C GLN A 645 -4.57 9.72 5.48
N ASP A 646 -3.86 10.76 5.89
CA ASP A 646 -2.56 10.66 6.54
C ASP A 646 -2.49 11.32 7.93
N GLY A 647 -3.30 12.34 8.18
CA GLY A 647 -3.31 13.11 9.43
C GLY A 647 -2.02 13.88 9.66
N PHE A 648 -1.13 13.37 10.52
CA PHE A 648 0.19 13.96 10.69
C PHE A 648 1.06 13.64 9.46
N MET A 649 1.32 14.66 8.64
CA MET A 649 2.02 14.49 7.36
C MET A 649 3.44 15.08 7.38
N MET A 650 4.39 14.35 6.79
CA MET A 650 5.75 14.86 6.58
C MET A 650 5.81 16.10 5.68
N GLN A 651 4.81 16.32 4.81
CA GLN A 651 4.77 17.49 3.92
C GLN A 651 4.71 18.82 4.68
N PHE A 652 4.16 18.82 5.89
CA PHE A 652 4.11 19.99 6.78
C PHE A 652 5.35 20.14 7.66
N SER A 653 6.32 19.23 7.53
CA SER A 653 7.57 19.26 8.27
C SER A 653 8.55 20.27 7.67
N ASN A 654 8.86 21.31 8.45
CA ASN A 654 10.01 22.18 8.19
C ASN A 654 11.29 21.47 8.68
N LYS A 655 12.45 21.71 8.02
CA LYS A 655 13.74 21.09 8.42
C LYS A 655 14.01 21.32 9.92
N GLY A 656 13.92 20.25 10.72
CA GLY A 656 14.20 20.28 12.15
C GLY A 656 15.62 19.81 12.49
N PHE A 657 15.93 19.69 13.79
CA PHE A 657 17.27 19.31 14.24
C PHE A 657 17.69 17.88 13.83
N TRP A 658 16.72 17.01 13.54
CA TRP A 658 16.91 15.66 12.99
C TRP A 658 16.30 15.57 11.57
N GLY A 659 16.40 16.64 10.79
CA GLY A 659 15.99 16.64 9.38
C GLY A 659 14.47 16.73 9.18
N ARG A 660 13.97 16.17 8.07
CA ARG A 660 12.56 16.30 7.67
C ARG A 660 11.76 15.08 8.12
N GLY A 661 11.08 15.19 9.26
CA GLY A 661 10.19 14.17 9.81
C GLY A 661 9.11 14.80 10.69
N ILE A 662 8.25 13.98 11.28
CA ILE A 662 7.17 14.45 12.15
C ILE A 662 7.65 14.37 13.60
N TYR A 663 7.66 15.52 14.28
CA TYR A 663 8.27 15.68 15.59
C TYR A 663 7.24 15.60 16.71
N PHE A 664 7.53 14.80 17.73
CA PHE A 664 6.73 14.68 18.94
C PHE A 664 7.62 14.84 20.18
N ALA A 665 7.06 15.38 21.27
CA ALA A 665 7.82 15.63 22.50
C ALA A 665 7.16 14.98 23.73
N ASP A 666 7.97 14.56 24.69
CA ASP A 666 7.49 14.06 25.98
C ASP A 666 6.88 15.16 26.86
N LYS A 667 7.37 16.41 26.75
CA LYS A 667 6.96 17.54 27.59
C LYS A 667 6.04 18.52 26.87
N SER A 668 4.93 18.86 27.52
CA SER A 668 3.98 19.87 27.04
C SER A 668 4.61 21.26 26.99
N SER A 669 5.52 21.58 27.92
CA SER A 669 6.25 22.85 27.96
C SER A 669 7.14 23.09 26.73
N TYR A 670 7.69 22.02 26.15
CA TYR A 670 8.44 22.09 24.90
C TYR A 670 7.51 22.39 23.72
N SER A 671 6.44 21.61 23.58
CA SER A 671 5.44 21.77 22.52
C SER A 671 4.67 23.08 22.59
N ASN A 672 4.56 23.72 23.77
CA ASN A 672 3.95 25.04 23.93
C ASN A 672 4.65 26.14 23.09
N SER A 673 5.95 26.00 22.80
CA SER A 673 6.66 26.92 21.89
C SER A 673 6.16 26.84 20.45
N TYR A 674 5.55 25.70 20.10
CA TYR A 674 5.01 25.36 18.80
C TYR A 674 3.47 25.27 18.83
N SER A 675 2.80 25.74 19.89
CA SER A 675 1.34 25.68 19.98
C SER A 675 0.68 26.62 18.96
N TYR A 676 -0.42 26.19 18.38
CA TYR A 676 -1.28 27.04 17.56
C TYR A 676 -1.92 28.16 18.39
N LYS A 677 -2.11 29.32 17.78
CA LYS A 677 -2.74 30.49 18.42
C LYS A 677 -4.05 30.79 17.69
N PRO A 678 -5.20 30.35 18.21
CA PRO A 678 -6.48 30.57 17.55
C PRO A 678 -6.82 32.06 17.47
N SER A 679 -7.50 32.44 16.39
CA SER A 679 -7.97 33.79 16.11
C SER A 679 -9.50 33.81 16.02
N ASN A 680 -10.11 34.97 16.32
CA ASN A 680 -11.56 35.13 16.20
C ASN A 680 -12.08 35.14 14.74
N GLN A 681 -11.18 35.03 13.75
CA GLN A 681 -11.52 34.95 12.33
C GLN A 681 -11.43 33.51 11.78
N ASP A 682 -11.10 32.52 12.61
CA ASP A 682 -10.94 31.13 12.17
C ASP A 682 -12.33 30.51 11.93
N GLN A 683 -12.68 30.28 10.65
CA GLN A 683 -13.93 29.63 10.22
C GLN A 683 -13.89 28.11 10.44
N SER A 684 -13.67 27.67 11.69
CA SER A 684 -13.60 26.24 12.04
C SER A 684 -14.79 25.82 12.91
N GLU A 685 -15.04 24.51 12.99
CA GLU A 685 -16.03 23.88 13.89
C GLU A 685 -15.77 24.16 15.39
N ARG A 686 -14.66 24.84 15.73
CA ARG A 686 -14.29 25.19 17.10
C ARG A 686 -14.87 26.55 17.49
N PRO A 687 -15.31 26.73 18.75
CA PRO A 687 -15.82 28.00 19.24
C PRO A 687 -14.74 29.09 19.24
N GLY A 688 -15.15 30.36 19.21
CA GLY A 688 -14.25 31.52 19.27
C GLY A 688 -13.30 31.50 20.46
N SER A 689 -12.12 32.12 20.31
CA SER A 689 -11.03 32.05 21.28
C SER A 689 -10.92 33.30 22.17
N ALA A 690 -10.62 33.09 23.45
CA ALA A 690 -10.23 34.19 24.33
C ALA A 690 -8.78 34.60 24.09
N GLN A 691 -8.44 35.85 24.39
CA GLN A 691 -7.08 36.37 24.24
C GLN A 691 -6.08 35.54 25.06
N GLY A 692 -5.00 35.10 24.40
CA GLY A 692 -3.93 34.32 25.04
C GLY A 692 -4.17 32.81 25.08
N GLU A 693 -5.21 32.30 24.40
CA GLU A 693 -5.40 30.86 24.19
C GLU A 693 -4.39 30.26 23.23
N ARG A 694 -4.09 28.99 23.46
CA ARG A 694 -3.19 28.16 22.68
C ARG A 694 -3.78 26.78 22.50
N GLU A 695 -3.43 26.15 21.38
CA GLU A 695 -3.85 24.79 21.05
C GLU A 695 -2.66 23.90 20.70
N MET A 696 -2.74 22.64 21.13
CA MET A 696 -1.80 21.58 20.73
C MET A 696 -2.46 20.22 20.86
N PHE A 697 -1.88 19.23 20.19
CA PHE A 697 -2.33 17.85 20.27
C PHE A 697 -1.63 17.09 21.40
N LEU A 698 -2.40 16.22 22.02
CA LEU A 698 -1.89 15.02 22.68
C LEU A 698 -2.14 13.85 21.73
N ALA A 699 -1.08 13.26 21.20
CA ALA A 699 -1.13 12.22 20.19
C ALA A 699 -0.70 10.86 20.74
N LYS A 700 -1.23 9.78 20.16
CA LYS A 700 -0.68 8.43 20.30
C LYS A 700 0.36 8.22 19.21
N LEU A 701 1.57 7.82 19.57
CA LEU A 701 2.68 7.62 18.66
C LEU A 701 3.17 6.17 18.72
N LEU A 702 3.27 5.52 17.56
CA LEU A 702 3.96 4.24 17.43
C LEU A 702 5.45 4.50 17.26
N VAL A 703 6.27 4.05 18.22
CA VAL A 703 7.73 4.28 18.18
C VAL A 703 8.45 3.14 17.47
N GLY A 704 8.07 1.88 17.67
CA GLY A 704 8.85 0.75 17.15
C GLY A 704 10.28 0.71 17.72
N ASN A 705 11.24 0.28 16.91
CA ASN A 705 12.66 0.34 17.24
C ASN A 705 13.18 1.78 17.08
N GLU A 706 13.75 2.34 18.15
CA GLU A 706 14.29 3.70 18.14
C GLU A 706 15.82 3.74 18.18
N ILE A 707 16.41 4.74 17.51
CA ILE A 707 17.83 5.06 17.59
C ILE A 707 18.03 6.45 18.19
N TYR A 708 18.81 6.51 19.27
CA TYR A 708 19.18 7.78 19.89
C TYR A 708 20.32 8.46 19.11
N MET A 709 20.11 9.71 18.72
CA MET A 709 21.11 10.51 18.01
C MET A 709 21.47 11.78 18.77
N ASN A 710 22.64 11.75 19.41
CA ASN A 710 23.17 12.89 20.16
C ASN A 710 23.79 13.95 19.24
N ARG A 711 23.00 14.94 18.85
CA ARG A 711 23.49 16.03 18.00
C ARG A 711 24.55 16.93 18.66
N ASP A 712 24.59 16.98 19.99
CA ASP A 712 25.52 17.84 20.73
C ASP A 712 26.90 17.18 20.91
N GLU A 713 27.06 15.95 20.43
CA GLU A 713 28.32 15.21 20.46
C GLU A 713 29.43 15.90 19.63
N SER A 714 29.09 16.39 18.43
CA SER A 714 30.03 17.11 17.57
C SER A 714 29.30 17.91 16.48
N GLN A 715 29.98 18.89 15.89
CA GLN A 715 29.46 19.63 14.74
C GLN A 715 29.13 18.69 13.56
N ALA A 716 29.93 17.65 13.34
CA ALA A 716 29.67 16.66 12.30
C ALA A 716 28.37 15.88 12.56
N LYS A 717 28.13 15.48 13.82
CA LYS A 717 26.90 14.77 14.21
C LYS A 717 25.67 15.65 14.10
N ALA A 718 25.79 16.94 14.41
CA ALA A 718 24.72 17.90 14.20
C ALA A 718 24.33 18.04 12.71
N GLU A 719 25.31 18.07 11.81
CA GLU A 719 25.07 18.14 10.36
C GLU A 719 24.60 16.79 9.76
N GLU A 720 24.96 15.67 10.37
CA GLU A 720 24.38 14.36 10.05
C GLU A 720 22.89 14.34 10.40
N CYS A 721 22.53 14.73 11.63
CA CYS A 721 21.14 14.74 12.09
C CYS A 721 20.26 15.64 11.20
N LYS A 722 20.72 16.84 10.84
CA LYS A 722 19.96 17.78 9.99
C LYS A 722 19.65 17.25 8.59
N ARG A 723 20.38 16.25 8.08
CA ARG A 723 20.22 15.70 6.73
C ARG A 723 19.30 14.48 6.68
N LEU A 724 18.80 14.00 7.82
CA LEU A 724 17.96 12.83 7.86
C LEU A 724 16.61 13.06 7.15
N THR A 725 16.27 12.12 6.28
CA THR A 725 14.93 11.97 5.69
C THR A 725 14.30 10.61 6.04
N VAL A 726 15.08 9.74 6.68
CA VAL A 726 14.70 8.43 7.24
C VAL A 726 15.62 8.12 8.42
N PRO A 727 15.25 7.19 9.32
CA PRO A 727 16.16 6.72 10.37
C PRO A 727 17.41 6.05 9.78
N PRO A 728 18.59 6.20 10.41
CA PRO A 728 19.80 5.48 10.01
C PRO A 728 19.61 3.96 10.03
N ALA A 729 20.37 3.22 9.21
CA ALA A 729 20.35 1.76 9.21
C ALA A 729 21.15 1.18 10.37
N ASP A 730 20.73 0.03 10.91
CA ASP A 730 21.56 -0.75 11.82
C ASP A 730 22.68 -1.46 11.03
N GLN A 731 23.93 -1.12 11.33
CA GLN A 731 25.11 -1.66 10.64
C GLN A 731 25.35 -3.16 10.90
N HIS A 732 24.69 -3.77 11.88
CA HIS A 732 24.91 -5.18 12.24
C HIS A 732 23.80 -6.12 11.76
N SER A 733 22.54 -5.68 11.76
CA SER A 733 21.40 -6.51 11.38
C SER A 733 20.86 -6.26 9.97
N GLY A 734 21.26 -5.15 9.32
CA GLY A 734 20.67 -4.71 8.04
C GLY A 734 19.21 -4.24 8.15
N LEU A 735 18.62 -4.27 9.34
CA LEU A 735 17.27 -3.77 9.62
C LEU A 735 17.32 -2.26 9.87
N LYS A 736 16.26 -1.55 9.45
CA LYS A 736 16.15 -0.10 9.69
C LYS A 736 15.47 0.17 11.03
N TYR A 737 15.95 1.17 11.76
CA TYR A 737 15.19 1.73 12.89
C TYR A 737 13.89 2.36 12.37
N ASN A 738 12.85 2.39 13.20
CA ASN A 738 11.55 2.96 12.87
C ASN A 738 11.46 4.45 13.25
N THR A 739 12.14 4.85 14.33
CA THR A 739 12.05 6.20 14.89
C THR A 739 13.44 6.72 15.27
N VAL A 740 13.71 8.00 15.02
CA VAL A 740 14.90 8.69 15.57
C VAL A 740 14.48 9.38 16.87
N THR A 741 15.30 9.27 17.90
CA THR A 741 15.04 9.89 19.20
C THR A 741 16.21 10.77 19.63
N GLY A 742 15.94 11.86 20.35
CA GLY A 742 16.95 12.85 20.71
C GLY A 742 16.53 13.76 21.86
N ASN A 743 17.46 14.53 22.41
CA ASN A 743 17.18 15.49 23.48
C ASN A 743 17.39 16.93 23.00
N THR A 744 16.42 17.80 23.25
CA THR A 744 16.50 19.23 22.91
C THR A 744 15.61 20.06 23.82
N GLY A 745 16.08 21.24 24.26
CA GLY A 745 15.31 22.11 25.14
C GLY A 745 14.86 21.45 26.45
N GLY A 746 15.61 20.45 26.93
CA GLY A 746 15.27 19.65 28.10
C GLY A 746 14.12 18.66 27.90
N SER A 747 13.70 18.39 26.66
CA SER A 747 12.64 17.43 26.28
C SER A 747 13.23 16.30 25.45
N GLN A 748 12.76 15.09 25.67
CA GLN A 748 12.97 13.97 24.76
C GLN A 748 12.02 14.14 23.58
N VAL A 749 12.55 14.04 22.36
CA VAL A 749 11.78 14.13 21.12
C VAL A 749 11.90 12.86 20.31
N TRP A 750 10.79 12.49 19.66
CA TRP A 750 10.70 11.39 18.72
C TRP A 750 10.36 11.93 17.34
N ILE A 751 11.07 11.43 16.33
CA ILE A 751 10.92 11.82 14.93
C ILE A 751 10.61 10.58 14.11
N VAL A 752 9.41 10.56 13.53
CA VAL A 752 8.98 9.53 12.58
C VAL A 752 9.04 10.07 11.16
N TYR A 753 9.42 9.21 10.21
CA TYR A 753 9.63 9.57 8.80
C TYR A 753 8.64 8.82 7.90
N GLU A 754 7.45 8.57 8.43
CA GLU A 754 6.37 7.86 7.76
C GLU A 754 5.04 8.41 8.31
N ASN A 755 4.09 8.68 7.41
CA ASN A 755 2.74 9.10 7.78
C ASN A 755 1.99 7.94 8.48
N GLY A 756 0.86 8.20 9.14
CA GLY A 756 0.07 7.15 9.81
C GLY A 756 0.69 6.55 11.08
N ARG A 757 1.91 6.96 11.47
CA ARG A 757 2.59 6.51 12.70
C ARG A 757 2.03 7.13 13.98
N ALA A 758 1.17 8.13 13.88
CA ALA A 758 0.59 8.81 15.02
C ALA A 758 -0.90 9.15 14.80
N TYR A 759 -1.68 9.10 15.88
CA TYR A 759 -3.09 9.47 15.90
C TYR A 759 -3.32 10.70 16.81
N PRO A 760 -4.04 11.74 16.35
CA PRO A 760 -4.27 12.95 17.13
C PRO A 760 -5.34 12.72 18.23
N ASP A 761 -5.01 11.98 19.29
CA ASP A 761 -5.96 11.50 20.32
C ASP A 761 -6.84 12.63 20.95
N TYR A 762 -6.23 13.78 21.29
CA TYR A 762 -6.94 14.95 21.79
C TYR A 762 -6.40 16.27 21.23
N LEU A 763 -7.31 17.20 20.92
CA LEU A 763 -7.00 18.61 20.72
C LEU A 763 -7.27 19.38 22.02
N ILE A 764 -6.27 20.09 22.54
CA ILE A 764 -6.34 20.72 23.85
C ILE A 764 -6.19 22.23 23.71
N ARG A 765 -7.19 22.98 24.17
CA ARG A 765 -7.15 24.43 24.27
C ARG A 765 -6.90 24.87 25.71
N TYR A 766 -5.87 25.68 25.90
CA TYR A 766 -5.40 26.09 27.23
C TYR A 766 -4.85 27.52 27.24
N TYR A 767 -4.64 28.04 28.44
CA TYR A 767 -3.96 29.31 28.72
C TYR A 767 -3.04 29.18 29.93
N ARG A 768 -2.17 30.15 30.14
CA ARG A 768 -1.20 30.17 31.24
C ARG A 768 -1.41 31.36 32.16
N GLY A 769 -1.08 31.20 33.45
CA GLY A 769 -1.12 32.23 34.46
C GLY A 769 -2.21 32.01 35.52
N ARG A 770 -2.84 33.11 35.98
CA ARG A 770 -3.91 33.01 36.99
C ARG A 770 -5.15 32.35 36.38
N ARG A 771 -5.69 31.35 37.09
CA ARG A 771 -6.92 30.66 36.69
C ARG A 771 -8.07 31.66 36.55
N ASP A 772 -8.75 31.58 35.42
CA ASP A 772 -10.01 32.25 35.17
C ASP A 772 -11.15 31.24 35.37
N SER A 773 -11.98 31.46 36.39
CA SER A 773 -13.10 30.58 36.71
C SER A 773 -14.21 30.58 35.67
N SER A 774 -14.26 31.58 34.78
CA SER A 774 -15.23 31.61 33.67
C SER A 774 -14.87 30.62 32.55
N ARG A 775 -13.57 30.35 32.38
CA ARG A 775 -13.01 29.47 31.34
C ARG A 775 -12.65 28.09 31.88
N THR A 776 -12.24 28.01 33.14
CA THR A 776 -11.89 26.76 33.83
C THR A 776 -12.69 26.69 35.15
N PRO A 777 -13.95 26.21 35.11
CA PRO A 777 -14.89 26.33 36.23
C PRO A 777 -14.53 25.52 37.47
N PHE A 778 -13.71 24.47 37.34
CA PHE A 778 -13.34 23.59 38.45
C PHE A 778 -11.82 23.61 38.70
N LYS A 779 -11.41 23.63 39.97
CA LYS A 779 -9.99 23.54 40.34
C LYS A 779 -9.51 22.11 40.44
N LYS A 780 -10.41 21.22 40.88
CA LYS A 780 -10.14 19.82 41.19
C LYS A 780 -11.31 18.93 40.77
N ARG A 781 -11.03 17.65 40.51
CA ARG A 781 -12.00 16.65 40.09
C ARG A 781 -13.18 16.53 41.05
N GLU A 782 -12.94 16.58 42.36
CA GLU A 782 -13.98 16.45 43.37
C GLU A 782 -15.02 17.58 43.28
N GLU A 783 -14.60 18.79 42.87
CA GLU A 783 -15.50 19.93 42.72
C GLU A 783 -16.44 19.74 41.52
N ALA A 784 -15.92 19.24 40.40
CA ALA A 784 -16.70 18.93 39.19
C ALA A 784 -17.72 17.81 39.48
N MET A 785 -17.26 16.71 40.07
CA MET A 785 -18.10 15.56 40.39
C MET A 785 -19.20 15.90 41.40
N ARG A 786 -18.92 16.78 42.37
CA ARG A 786 -19.92 17.23 43.36
C ARG A 786 -21.02 18.09 42.72
N LYS A 787 -20.69 18.92 41.73
CA LYS A 787 -21.66 19.76 41.01
C LYS A 787 -22.52 18.92 40.06
N SER A 788 -21.92 17.97 39.34
CA SER A 788 -22.65 17.00 38.51
C SER A 788 -23.68 16.21 39.33
N LYS A 789 -23.27 15.64 40.47
CA LYS A 789 -24.19 14.94 41.38
C LYS A 789 -25.33 15.82 41.88
N LYS A 790 -25.10 17.11 42.14
CA LYS A 790 -26.12 18.05 42.59
C LYS A 790 -27.10 18.42 41.46
N SER A 791 -26.61 18.59 40.23
CA SER A 791 -27.43 18.84 39.02
C SER A 791 -28.36 17.68 38.71
N ILE A 792 -27.86 16.43 38.77
CA ILE A 792 -28.66 15.21 38.59
C ILE A 792 -29.76 15.13 39.67
N PHE A 793 -29.43 15.48 40.92
CA PHE A 793 -30.38 15.46 42.04
C PHE A 793 -31.48 16.54 41.93
N GLU A 794 -31.16 17.71 41.38
CA GLU A 794 -32.11 18.81 41.15
C GLU A 794 -32.97 18.58 39.89
N GLN A 795 -32.42 17.97 38.83
CA GLN A 795 -33.17 17.57 37.64
C GLN A 795 -34.08 16.35 37.88
N ALA A 796 -33.75 15.47 38.81
CA ALA A 796 -34.57 14.31 39.18
C ALA A 796 -35.78 14.67 40.07
N LEU A 797 -35.84 15.88 40.64
CA LEU A 797 -36.85 16.27 41.63
C LEU A 797 -38.31 16.36 41.11
N PRO A 798 -38.57 16.70 39.82
CA PRO A 798 -39.92 16.64 39.24
C PRO A 798 -40.31 15.24 38.73
N GLU A 799 -39.35 14.42 38.28
CA GLU A 799 -39.61 13.10 37.68
C GLU A 799 -39.76 11.97 38.70
N PHE A 800 -39.25 12.16 39.93
CA PHE A 800 -39.38 11.18 41.02
C PHE A 800 -40.82 10.94 41.50
N LYS A 801 -41.81 11.70 40.98
CA LYS A 801 -43.23 11.52 41.29
C LYS A 801 -44.04 10.78 40.22
N SER A 802 -43.49 10.46 39.05
CA SER A 802 -44.33 9.93 37.95
C SER A 802 -43.87 8.64 37.27
N ILE A 803 -42.69 8.08 37.54
CA ILE A 803 -42.22 6.94 36.74
C ILE A 803 -41.63 5.81 37.61
N ILE A 804 -42.52 4.96 38.13
CA ILE A 804 -42.19 3.56 38.41
C ILE A 804 -42.51 2.79 37.13
N ALA A 805 -41.57 2.77 36.19
CA ALA A 805 -41.59 1.85 35.06
C ALA A 805 -40.13 1.59 34.62
N VAL A 806 -39.72 0.34 34.75
CA VAL A 806 -38.36 -0.17 34.57
C VAL A 806 -37.98 -0.12 33.08
N PRO A 807 -36.81 0.45 32.68
CA PRO A 807 -36.29 0.31 31.32
C PRO A 807 -35.64 -1.08 31.11
N ALA A 808 -35.80 -1.61 29.91
CA ALA A 808 -35.31 -2.93 29.48
C ALA A 808 -33.76 -3.02 29.39
N PRO A 809 -33.16 -4.21 29.55
CA PRO A 809 -31.71 -4.38 29.54
C PRO A 809 -31.09 -4.38 28.14
N SER A 810 -29.84 -3.93 28.07
CA SER A 810 -28.99 -3.89 26.89
C SER A 810 -28.67 -5.29 26.32
N ASN A 811 -28.55 -5.38 25.00
CA ASN A 811 -28.30 -6.60 24.22
C ASN A 811 -26.88 -7.24 24.41
N LYS A 812 -26.17 -6.98 25.51
CA LYS A 812 -24.76 -7.41 25.70
C LYS A 812 -24.55 -8.64 26.60
N VAL A 813 -25.61 -9.29 27.08
CA VAL A 813 -25.50 -10.44 28.00
C VAL A 813 -26.34 -11.62 27.51
N THR A 814 -25.73 -12.81 27.49
CA THR A 814 -26.41 -14.05 27.15
C THR A 814 -26.24 -15.10 28.26
N TRP A 815 -27.36 -15.65 28.70
CA TRP A 815 -27.46 -16.75 29.64
C TRP A 815 -27.63 -18.07 28.89
N GLU A 816 -26.89 -19.09 29.31
CA GLU A 816 -26.89 -20.40 28.68
C GLU A 816 -26.95 -21.52 29.72
N TYR A 817 -27.46 -22.67 29.32
CA TYR A 817 -27.46 -23.89 30.12
C TYR A 817 -26.77 -25.04 29.38
N PHE A 818 -26.23 -25.99 30.15
CA PHE A 818 -25.54 -27.14 29.60
C PHE A 818 -26.51 -28.32 29.35
N ASP A 819 -26.61 -28.74 28.10
CA ASP A 819 -27.40 -29.90 27.66
C ASP A 819 -26.81 -30.47 26.36
N ASN A 820 -25.84 -31.38 26.50
CA ASN A 820 -25.01 -31.88 25.39
C ASN A 820 -24.35 -30.73 24.58
N GLY A 821 -23.93 -29.67 25.28
CA GLY A 821 -23.46 -28.40 24.71
C GLY A 821 -24.12 -27.21 25.42
N TRP A 822 -23.52 -26.02 25.29
CA TRP A 822 -24.10 -24.80 25.82
C TRP A 822 -25.21 -24.29 24.91
N LYS A 823 -26.41 -24.14 25.46
CA LYS A 823 -27.59 -23.66 24.72
C LYS A 823 -28.12 -22.38 25.35
N PRO A 824 -28.47 -21.35 24.55
CA PRO A 824 -29.04 -20.12 25.07
C PRO A 824 -30.45 -20.34 25.62
N TYR A 825 -30.77 -19.63 26.70
CA TYR A 825 -32.18 -19.50 27.14
C TYR A 825 -32.98 -18.66 26.12
N ALA A 826 -34.30 -18.88 26.08
CA ALA A 826 -35.21 -18.08 25.26
C ALA A 826 -35.23 -16.61 25.70
N LYS A 827 -35.53 -15.69 24.78
CA LYS A 827 -35.43 -14.22 24.99
C LYS A 827 -36.13 -13.72 26.25
N ALA A 828 -37.29 -14.27 26.61
CA ALA A 828 -38.00 -13.90 27.84
C ALA A 828 -37.23 -14.31 29.11
N ALA A 829 -36.69 -15.53 29.14
CA ALA A 829 -35.88 -16.03 30.25
C ALA A 829 -34.52 -15.32 30.36
N GLN A 830 -33.93 -14.91 29.23
CA GLN A 830 -32.71 -14.09 29.20
C GLN A 830 -32.90 -12.80 30.00
N THR A 831 -34.00 -12.08 29.75
CA THR A 831 -34.32 -10.82 30.42
C THR A 831 -34.56 -11.02 31.93
N GLU A 832 -35.28 -12.08 32.31
CA GLU A 832 -35.62 -12.34 33.71
C GLU A 832 -34.42 -12.82 34.54
N LEU A 833 -33.56 -13.67 33.95
CA LEU A 833 -32.31 -14.11 34.56
C LEU A 833 -31.37 -12.94 34.79
N GLU A 834 -31.21 -12.06 33.79
CA GLU A 834 -30.35 -10.90 33.91
C GLU A 834 -30.86 -9.90 34.95
N ALA A 835 -32.17 -9.59 34.93
CA ALA A 835 -32.77 -8.69 35.93
C ALA A 835 -32.58 -9.22 37.36
N THR A 836 -32.76 -10.53 37.56
CA THR A 836 -32.60 -11.15 38.88
C THR A 836 -31.13 -11.20 39.31
N TYR A 837 -30.20 -11.46 38.38
CA TYR A 837 -28.77 -11.42 38.66
C TYR A 837 -28.30 -10.02 39.08
N GLN A 838 -28.71 -8.98 38.35
CA GLN A 838 -28.38 -7.59 38.68
C GLN A 838 -28.96 -7.18 40.04
N ALA A 839 -30.18 -7.60 40.36
CA ALA A 839 -30.77 -7.39 41.68
C ALA A 839 -30.04 -8.16 42.80
N PHE A 840 -29.61 -9.39 42.52
CA PHE A 840 -28.88 -10.23 43.47
C PHE A 840 -27.52 -9.62 43.83
N ILE A 841 -26.73 -9.17 42.84
CA ILE A 841 -25.45 -8.51 43.09
C ILE A 841 -25.64 -7.12 43.72
N GLY A 842 -26.68 -6.38 43.33
CA GLY A 842 -27.00 -5.06 43.88
C GLY A 842 -27.41 -5.09 45.36
N THR A 843 -27.85 -6.24 45.86
CA THR A 843 -28.22 -6.47 47.27
C THR A 843 -27.12 -7.15 48.08
N ASN A 844 -25.86 -7.07 47.64
CA ASN A 844 -24.72 -7.70 48.32
C ASN A 844 -24.92 -9.24 48.47
N ASN A 845 -25.49 -9.89 47.45
CA ASN A 845 -25.77 -11.32 47.41
C ASN A 845 -26.80 -11.83 48.44
N THR A 846 -27.67 -10.94 48.94
CA THR A 846 -28.72 -11.29 49.92
C THR A 846 -30.14 -11.32 49.35
N GLY A 847 -30.33 -10.81 48.12
CA GLY A 847 -31.63 -10.76 47.45
C GLY A 847 -32.12 -12.09 46.85
N ASN A 848 -33.23 -12.01 46.13
CA ASN A 848 -33.79 -13.16 45.41
C ASN A 848 -32.77 -13.65 44.37
N HIS A 849 -32.49 -14.96 44.38
CA HIS A 849 -31.48 -15.62 43.54
C HIS A 849 -32.08 -16.79 42.75
N ILE A 850 -33.40 -16.98 42.85
CA ILE A 850 -34.10 -18.08 42.21
C ILE A 850 -35.02 -17.51 41.13
N VAL A 851 -34.88 -18.03 39.91
CA VAL A 851 -35.70 -17.66 38.74
C VAL A 851 -36.35 -18.92 38.18
N ARG A 852 -37.64 -18.85 37.83
CA ARG A 852 -38.32 -19.96 37.17
C ARG A 852 -38.37 -19.70 35.68
N VAL A 853 -37.82 -20.62 34.89
CA VAL A 853 -37.74 -20.50 33.44
C VAL A 853 -38.51 -21.64 32.78
N GLN A 854 -39.31 -21.29 31.78
CA GLN A 854 -40.06 -22.26 30.98
C GLN A 854 -39.16 -22.82 29.88
N GLY A 855 -38.90 -24.13 29.92
CA GLY A 855 -38.29 -24.86 28.81
C GLY A 855 -39.34 -25.35 27.80
N SER A 856 -38.88 -26.05 26.76
CA SER A 856 -39.75 -26.59 25.70
C SER A 856 -40.80 -27.58 26.20
N GLU A 857 -40.48 -28.33 27.26
CA GLU A 857 -41.37 -29.39 27.81
C GLU A 857 -41.59 -29.29 29.33
N TRP A 858 -40.72 -28.60 30.07
CA TRP A 858 -40.72 -28.59 31.53
C TRP A 858 -40.36 -27.21 32.08
N THR A 859 -40.82 -26.93 33.29
CA THR A 859 -40.39 -25.77 34.08
C THR A 859 -39.12 -26.09 34.86
N TYR A 860 -38.16 -25.16 34.83
CA TYR A 860 -36.90 -25.26 35.54
C TYR A 860 -36.75 -24.11 36.54
N GLU A 861 -36.08 -24.39 37.65
CA GLU A 861 -35.71 -23.40 38.64
C GLU A 861 -34.20 -23.15 38.56
N VAL A 862 -33.81 -21.95 38.16
CA VAL A 862 -32.43 -21.49 38.03
C VAL A 862 -32.02 -20.78 39.30
N ASP A 863 -31.02 -21.34 39.99
CA ASP A 863 -30.37 -20.74 41.14
C ASP A 863 -29.11 -20.01 40.68
N ILE A 864 -29.16 -18.68 40.76
CA ILE A 864 -28.11 -17.75 40.35
C ILE A 864 -26.90 -17.82 41.30
N ARG A 865 -27.09 -18.24 42.56
CA ARG A 865 -25.99 -18.39 43.51
C ARG A 865 -25.15 -19.61 43.19
N THR A 866 -25.80 -20.72 42.83
CA THR A 866 -25.12 -21.97 42.52
C THR A 866 -24.87 -22.18 41.04
N MET A 867 -25.38 -21.27 40.19
CA MET A 867 -25.30 -21.32 38.73
C MET A 867 -25.80 -22.65 38.16
N ASN A 868 -26.94 -23.12 38.66
CA ASN A 868 -27.55 -24.39 38.30
C ASN A 868 -29.05 -24.24 38.03
N GLN A 869 -29.55 -24.94 37.03
CA GLN A 869 -30.99 -25.13 36.83
C GLN A 869 -31.44 -26.51 37.30
N THR A 870 -32.62 -26.61 37.91
CA THR A 870 -33.24 -27.86 38.37
C THR A 870 -34.61 -28.03 37.73
N ASN A 871 -34.87 -29.18 37.09
CA ASN A 871 -36.22 -29.50 36.60
C ASN A 871 -37.15 -29.72 37.80
N ILE A 872 -38.21 -28.93 37.93
CA ILE A 872 -39.12 -29.00 39.08
C ILE A 872 -40.37 -29.85 38.84
N GLU A 873 -40.62 -30.25 37.59
CA GLU A 873 -41.80 -31.01 37.17
C GLU A 873 -41.51 -32.49 36.90
N HIS A 874 -40.25 -32.85 36.64
CA HIS A 874 -39.82 -34.23 36.43
C HIS A 874 -39.38 -34.89 37.76
N SER A 875 -39.80 -36.15 37.99
CA SER A 875 -39.54 -36.89 39.25
C SER A 875 -38.06 -37.01 39.63
N ASN A 876 -37.17 -37.09 38.63
CA ASN A 876 -35.72 -37.19 38.84
C ASN A 876 -35.01 -35.86 39.20
N ARG A 877 -35.69 -34.71 39.12
CA ARG A 877 -35.14 -33.37 39.43
C ARG A 877 -33.73 -33.11 38.87
N THR A 878 -33.54 -33.42 37.60
CA THR A 878 -32.24 -33.31 36.92
C THR A 878 -31.70 -31.89 37.00
N LYS A 879 -30.43 -31.76 37.36
CA LYS A 879 -29.70 -30.49 37.44
C LYS A 879 -28.78 -30.30 36.24
N ARG A 880 -28.64 -29.06 35.78
CA ARG A 880 -27.75 -28.68 34.67
C ARG A 880 -27.03 -27.37 35.01
N ASP A 881 -25.78 -27.26 34.57
CA ASP A 881 -24.98 -26.06 34.77
C ASP A 881 -25.53 -24.89 33.95
N VAL A 882 -25.39 -23.68 34.49
CA VAL A 882 -25.80 -22.42 33.87
C VAL A 882 -24.61 -21.48 33.83
N ARG A 883 -24.47 -20.69 32.76
CA ARG A 883 -23.46 -19.64 32.66
C ARG A 883 -24.05 -18.33 32.14
N ARG A 884 -23.44 -17.23 32.58
CA ARG A 884 -23.70 -15.87 32.11
C ARG A 884 -22.49 -15.43 31.30
N ASN A 885 -22.68 -15.30 29.99
CA ASN A 885 -21.66 -14.75 29.08
C ASN A 885 -21.93 -13.27 28.89
N VAL A 886 -20.96 -12.46 29.31
CA VAL A 886 -20.90 -11.05 28.94
C VAL A 886 -20.05 -11.00 27.70
N ALA A 887 -20.60 -10.52 26.58
CA ALA A 887 -19.77 -10.16 25.45
C ALA A 887 -18.89 -9.00 25.93
N LEU A 888 -17.57 -9.24 26.02
CA LEU A 888 -16.57 -8.21 26.37
C LEU A 888 -16.58 -7.10 25.33
#